data_AF-A0A0R2RDU0-F1
#
_entry.id   AF-A0A0R2RDU0-F1
#
_cell.length_a   1.000
_cell.length_b   1.000
_cell.length_c   1.000
_cell.angle_alpha   90.00
_cell.angle_beta   90.00
_cell.angle_gamma   90.00
#
_symmetry.space_group_name_H-M   'P 1'
#
loop_
_entity.id
_entity.type
_entity.pdbx_description
1 polymer ?
#
loop_
_entity_poly.entity_id
_entity_poly.type
_entity_poly.pdbx_seq_one_letter_code
_entity_poly.pdbx_strand_id
1 'polypeptide(L)'
;MTQLFRLANEGLLNRNKEIEFYFNGKKYTGYEGDTLASALLANGIHLVGRSFKYHRPRGFFGAGVDEPNAKLQVTINGYSEPNVNATEIELVEGLSATSQNCWPSVEFDIGAINNVLNRFFPAGFYYKTFMWPKSFWYKVYEPFIRKAAGLGVASTEKDNERYEHKYEYCDLLVTGSGPAGLASAYAAAKNGARVILAEDKPRFGGSLLTDNVTIDNLSGKAWTEKIISELKEMPNVIVKNRSQVFGYYDHNMMVMFERIGDHLKTKSKFTPRQRLWYIRAKEVLLSTGSIERPIVFGNNDTPGVFLSAAAKEYIKVYGVLIGKKPLIFTNNDSAYETAIEFKKHGVDPIILDTREDQNSDLINEAKNLNISIKFSYAVIAANGYKKVKSALVGKLNNDKSDFENTETIECDCICVSGFWTPTVHLASQSGNKLKFNEKIDAFVPDQAKQNEHSIGAANGTFNLKETLENGFKIGAETSKKITNQEINIQIPNTNEAKQSSHDKFWCSPLPKGKSYKRFVDFQNDVAVSDIEIALREGYRSIEHVKRYTTLGMATDQGRTSNLNGLQLVANVEKKIVPQVGHTTFRPPFTPITIGTIVGREIGMEFMPTRKTPMHSWHEKNNAVFTDAGAWKRPRYYKQGNETLFEASKREAKNVRDHVGICDVTTLGKIDIKGPDAAEFLNRIYTNAWLKLPIGKARYGVMLREDGIVMDDGTTTRITENHYHMTTTTAQAANVLSHLEYYLQVVWPELNVNVVSTTEQWAGAALAGPKSRDVLAKLFPNLDVSNEALPFMGYVVGDLFGVEAKIFRISFSGELAYEINVQSDHGLFMWEKIMEVGKEFNIQPYGTEALSTLRIEMGHVAGPELDGRTIPYDVSLEGLISNKKDFIGKRSLSRAAFNNKERQKIVGLVPVDRKSSIPEGSHLVKDKDAQLPNPKLGHVSSSCWSVENNNPFSLAIIKDGKNMIGQKLYALSPLKNTAIEVEVISSHYVDHEGTRVRS
;
A
#
# COMPACT_ATOMS: atom_id res chain seq x y z
N MET A 1 -39.27 1.69 20.41
CA MET A 1 -39.73 2.44 19.21
C MET A 1 -40.13 1.40 18.18
N THR A 2 -41.32 1.46 17.60
CA THR A 2 -41.75 0.50 16.56
C THR A 2 -41.06 0.82 15.23
N GLN A 3 -40.34 -0.14 14.64
CA GLN A 3 -39.75 -0.01 13.31
C GLN A 3 -40.85 0.10 12.24
N LEU A 4 -41.14 1.32 11.78
CA LEU A 4 -42.30 1.65 10.94
C LEU A 4 -42.32 1.02 9.54
N PHE A 5 -41.15 0.57 9.07
CA PHE A 5 -40.94 0.02 7.73
C PHE A 5 -40.49 -1.45 7.74
N ARG A 6 -40.34 -2.06 8.92
CA ARG A 6 -39.97 -3.47 9.04
C ARG A 6 -41.20 -4.36 8.82
N LEU A 7 -41.07 -5.34 7.95
CA LEU A 7 -42.03 -6.42 7.75
C LEU A 7 -41.92 -7.44 8.89
N ALA A 8 -43.03 -8.02 9.33
CA ALA A 8 -43.04 -8.91 10.49
C ALA A 8 -42.35 -10.27 10.23
N ASN A 9 -42.60 -10.87 9.06
CA ASN A 9 -42.25 -12.27 8.77
C ASN A 9 -41.23 -12.44 7.63
N GLU A 10 -40.62 -11.37 7.15
CA GLU A 10 -39.72 -11.40 5.99
C GLU A 10 -38.26 -11.09 6.36
N GLY A 11 -37.31 -11.37 5.46
CA GLY A 11 -35.88 -11.10 5.66
C GLY A 11 -35.09 -12.26 6.26
N LEU A 12 -33.79 -12.28 5.97
CA LEU A 12 -32.80 -13.26 6.42
C LEU A 12 -32.06 -12.77 7.67
N LEU A 13 -32.83 -12.42 8.70
CA LEU A 13 -32.35 -11.82 9.95
C LEU A 13 -32.52 -12.75 11.13
N ASN A 14 -31.64 -12.63 12.14
CA ASN A 14 -31.86 -13.27 13.43
C ASN A 14 -32.71 -12.35 14.33
N ARG A 15 -34.04 -12.52 14.25
CA ARG A 15 -35.01 -11.72 15.03
C ARG A 15 -34.96 -11.95 16.54
N ASN A 16 -34.28 -13.01 17.00
CA ASN A 16 -34.09 -13.27 18.43
C ASN A 16 -32.95 -12.44 19.03
N LYS A 17 -32.18 -11.73 18.20
CA LYS A 17 -31.04 -10.93 18.63
C LYS A 17 -31.18 -9.49 18.10
N GLU A 18 -31.82 -8.67 18.91
CA GLU A 18 -31.87 -7.21 18.70
C GLU A 18 -30.48 -6.60 18.95
N ILE A 19 -30.13 -5.59 18.15
CA ILE A 19 -28.88 -4.83 18.26
C ILE A 19 -29.21 -3.36 18.43
N GLU A 20 -28.62 -2.73 19.45
CA GLU A 20 -28.73 -1.31 19.68
C GLU A 20 -27.60 -0.56 18.95
N PHE A 21 -27.94 0.58 18.34
CA PHE A 21 -26.97 1.43 17.66
C PHE A 21 -27.38 2.91 17.74
N TYR A 22 -26.43 3.79 17.42
CA TYR A 22 -26.66 5.23 17.42
C TYR A 22 -26.48 5.82 16.02
N PHE A 23 -27.36 6.74 15.65
CA PHE A 23 -27.20 7.54 14.44
C PHE A 23 -27.47 9.01 14.73
N ASN A 24 -26.50 9.88 14.42
CA ASN A 24 -26.53 11.31 14.75
C ASN A 24 -26.88 11.57 16.23
N GLY A 25 -26.30 10.77 17.14
CA GLY A 25 -26.50 10.86 18.59
C GLY A 25 -27.84 10.30 19.10
N LYS A 26 -28.75 9.85 18.23
CA LYS A 26 -30.02 9.22 18.63
C LYS A 26 -29.92 7.71 18.59
N LYS A 27 -30.48 7.07 19.61
CA LYS A 27 -30.56 5.60 19.74
C LYS A 27 -31.63 5.00 18.82
N TYR A 28 -31.29 3.89 18.18
CA TYR A 28 -32.16 3.07 17.34
C TYR A 28 -31.91 1.59 17.61
N THR A 29 -32.79 0.73 17.11
CA THR A 29 -32.62 -0.72 17.19
C THR A 29 -32.74 -1.38 15.82
N GLY A 30 -32.01 -2.48 15.63
CA GLY A 30 -32.01 -3.36 14.46
C GLY A 30 -31.86 -4.82 14.89
N TYR A 31 -31.59 -5.72 13.96
CA TYR A 31 -31.38 -7.14 14.26
C TYR A 31 -30.04 -7.63 13.72
N GLU A 32 -29.50 -8.69 14.31
CA GLU A 32 -28.34 -9.38 13.74
C GLU A 32 -28.65 -9.84 12.30
N GLY A 33 -27.74 -9.50 11.39
CA GLY A 33 -27.90 -9.69 9.95
C GLY A 33 -28.35 -8.43 9.19
N ASP A 34 -28.76 -7.36 9.88
CA ASP A 34 -28.93 -6.05 9.26
C ASP A 34 -27.58 -5.47 8.84
N THR A 35 -27.61 -4.64 7.79
CA THR A 35 -26.61 -3.59 7.56
C THR A 35 -27.06 -2.30 8.23
N LEU A 36 -26.15 -1.34 8.45
CA LEU A 36 -26.51 -0.01 8.96
C LEU A 36 -27.59 0.65 8.10
N ALA A 37 -27.53 0.51 6.77
CA ALA A 37 -28.54 1.01 5.85
C ALA A 37 -29.93 0.39 6.11
N SER A 38 -30.02 -0.95 6.15
CA SER A 38 -31.29 -1.63 6.38
C SER A 38 -31.92 -1.29 7.73
N ALA A 39 -31.11 -1.16 8.79
CA ALA A 39 -31.56 -0.78 10.11
C ALA A 39 -32.08 0.67 10.16
N LEU A 40 -31.39 1.60 9.49
CA LEU A 40 -31.84 3.00 9.39
C LEU A 40 -33.17 3.11 8.63
N LEU A 41 -33.30 2.41 7.50
CA LEU A 41 -34.55 2.38 6.71
C LEU A 41 -35.71 1.77 7.48
N ALA A 42 -35.48 0.67 8.22
CA ALA A 42 -36.50 0.05 9.07
C ALA A 42 -37.06 1.02 10.12
N ASN A 43 -36.21 1.94 10.62
CA ASN A 43 -36.56 3.00 11.55
C ASN A 43 -37.11 4.27 10.87
N GLY A 44 -37.31 4.26 9.55
CA GLY A 44 -37.87 5.36 8.77
C GLY A 44 -36.91 6.50 8.46
N ILE A 45 -35.60 6.24 8.51
CA ILE A 45 -34.56 7.22 8.17
C ILE A 45 -34.18 7.07 6.71
N HIS A 46 -34.58 8.03 5.88
CA HIS A 46 -34.24 8.08 4.44
C HIS A 46 -33.17 9.12 4.11
N LEU A 47 -33.04 10.17 4.92
CA LEU A 47 -32.06 11.24 4.76
C LEU A 47 -30.85 10.93 5.65
N VAL A 48 -29.69 10.69 5.04
CA VAL A 48 -28.48 10.27 5.76
C VAL A 48 -27.26 11.13 5.53
N GLY A 49 -27.25 11.95 4.48
CA GLY A 49 -26.13 12.83 4.17
C GLY A 49 -26.52 14.02 3.31
N ARG A 50 -25.50 14.77 2.92
CA ARG A 50 -25.61 15.96 2.06
C ARG A 50 -24.60 15.87 0.92
N SER A 51 -25.01 16.29 -0.26
CA SER A 51 -24.18 16.18 -1.47
C SER A 51 -22.92 17.05 -1.39
N PHE A 52 -21.83 16.59 -2.00
CA PHE A 52 -20.49 17.16 -1.87
C PHE A 52 -20.41 18.67 -2.20
N LYS A 53 -21.04 19.10 -3.30
CA LYS A 53 -20.91 20.45 -3.84
C LYS A 53 -22.14 21.31 -3.53
N TYR A 54 -23.32 20.74 -3.74
CA TYR A 54 -24.59 21.49 -3.65
C TYR A 54 -25.27 21.37 -2.28
N HIS A 55 -24.79 20.52 -1.37
CA HIS A 55 -25.45 20.25 -0.07
C HIS A 55 -26.92 19.83 -0.22
N ARG A 56 -27.24 19.14 -1.31
CA ARG A 56 -28.58 18.59 -1.54
C ARG A 56 -28.83 17.42 -0.58
N PRO A 57 -30.04 17.25 -0.04
CA PRO A 57 -30.39 16.08 0.77
C PRO A 57 -30.06 14.78 0.03
N ARG A 58 -29.35 13.85 0.67
CA ARG A 58 -29.02 12.54 0.10
C ARG A 58 -29.48 11.39 0.99
N GLY A 59 -30.06 10.40 0.34
CA GLY A 59 -30.50 9.14 0.93
C GLY A 59 -29.81 7.95 0.31
N PHE A 60 -30.23 6.77 0.72
CA PHE A 60 -29.81 5.51 0.10
C PHE A 60 -30.26 5.43 -1.36
N PHE A 61 -29.50 4.70 -2.16
CA PHE A 61 -29.74 4.46 -3.58
C PHE A 61 -29.59 2.97 -3.94
N GLY A 62 -28.56 2.31 -3.40
CA GLY A 62 -28.23 0.90 -3.63
C GLY A 62 -28.43 0.04 -2.37
N ALA A 63 -27.95 -1.21 -2.43
CA ALA A 63 -28.00 -2.18 -1.32
C ALA A 63 -26.65 -2.90 -1.05
N GLY A 64 -25.57 -2.50 -1.72
CA GLY A 64 -24.21 -2.99 -1.50
C GLY A 64 -23.16 -2.01 -2.05
N VAL A 65 -22.22 -2.53 -2.83
CA VAL A 65 -21.10 -1.76 -3.44
C VAL A 65 -21.56 -0.72 -4.47
N ASP A 66 -22.81 -0.80 -4.91
CA ASP A 66 -23.50 0.07 -5.85
C ASP A 66 -24.01 1.38 -5.21
N GLU A 67 -23.91 1.53 -3.89
CA GLU A 67 -24.34 2.71 -3.15
C GLU A 67 -23.36 3.91 -3.32
N PRO A 68 -23.79 5.04 -3.91
CA PRO A 68 -22.96 6.22 -4.10
C PRO A 68 -23.14 7.29 -3.00
N ASN A 69 -24.26 7.31 -2.27
CA ASN A 69 -24.67 8.44 -1.43
C ASN A 69 -24.40 8.22 0.07
N ALA A 70 -24.76 7.05 0.60
CA ALA A 70 -24.81 6.79 2.04
C ALA A 70 -23.42 6.50 2.66
N LYS A 71 -22.52 7.47 2.56
CA LYS A 71 -21.19 7.46 3.19
C LYS A 71 -21.26 8.11 4.57
N LEU A 72 -20.97 7.33 5.61
CA LEU A 72 -21.13 7.73 7.01
C LEU A 72 -19.82 7.65 7.77
N GLN A 73 -19.68 8.48 8.82
CA GLN A 73 -18.60 8.32 9.78
C GLN A 73 -19.06 7.27 10.78
N VAL A 74 -18.36 6.15 10.88
CA VAL A 74 -18.75 5.03 11.74
C VAL A 74 -17.75 4.91 12.87
N THR A 75 -18.24 4.71 14.08
CA THR A 75 -17.43 4.45 15.26
C THR A 75 -17.86 3.13 15.88
N ILE A 76 -16.92 2.21 16.04
CA ILE A 76 -17.13 0.90 16.66
C ILE A 76 -16.02 0.71 17.70
N ASN A 77 -16.39 0.40 18.94
CA ASN A 77 -15.45 0.20 20.06
C ASN A 77 -14.44 1.36 20.26
N GLY A 78 -14.88 2.60 20.01
CA GLY A 78 -14.03 3.80 20.14
C GLY A 78 -13.20 4.15 18.90
N TYR A 79 -13.11 3.28 17.90
CA TYR A 79 -12.39 3.55 16.66
C TYR A 79 -13.31 4.16 15.61
N SER A 80 -12.91 5.31 15.06
CA SER A 80 -13.70 6.07 14.10
C SER A 80 -13.15 5.96 12.68
N GLU A 81 -14.01 5.60 11.74
CA GLU A 81 -13.70 5.44 10.32
C GLU A 81 -14.57 6.35 9.45
N PRO A 82 -13.94 7.15 8.57
CA PRO A 82 -14.68 7.99 7.64
C PRO A 82 -15.15 7.22 6.41
N ASN A 83 -16.12 7.79 5.71
CA ASN A 83 -16.62 7.35 4.40
C ASN A 83 -17.06 5.88 4.30
N VAL A 84 -17.46 5.27 5.42
CA VAL A 84 -17.93 3.88 5.44
C VAL A 84 -19.25 3.80 4.67
N ASN A 85 -19.35 2.79 3.80
CA ASN A 85 -20.57 2.55 3.03
C ASN A 85 -21.63 1.91 3.91
N ALA A 86 -22.72 2.61 4.19
CA ALA A 86 -23.76 2.14 5.12
C ALA A 86 -24.41 0.82 4.70
N THR A 87 -24.39 0.50 3.41
CA THR A 87 -24.95 -0.72 2.81
C THR A 87 -24.03 -1.93 2.95
N GLU A 88 -22.74 -1.76 3.26
CA GLU A 88 -21.77 -2.85 3.38
C GLU A 88 -21.37 -3.16 4.83
N ILE A 89 -21.61 -2.22 5.75
CA ILE A 89 -21.30 -2.41 7.16
C ILE A 89 -22.42 -3.16 7.87
N GLU A 90 -22.11 -4.35 8.38
CA GLU A 90 -23.01 -5.14 9.22
C GLU A 90 -23.28 -4.40 10.54
N LEU A 91 -24.53 -4.47 11.00
CA LEU A 91 -24.92 -3.89 12.28
C LEU A 91 -24.33 -4.72 13.43
N VAL A 92 -23.60 -4.07 14.32
CA VAL A 92 -23.00 -4.68 15.51
C VAL A 92 -23.29 -3.84 16.75
N GLU A 93 -23.21 -4.48 17.92
CA GLU A 93 -23.39 -3.82 19.21
C GLU A 93 -22.41 -2.65 19.38
N GLY A 94 -22.91 -1.53 19.89
CA GLY A 94 -22.09 -0.34 20.17
C GLY A 94 -21.67 0.45 18.92
N LEU A 95 -22.19 0.11 17.74
CA LEU A 95 -22.00 0.90 16.53
C LEU A 95 -22.67 2.27 16.71
N SER A 96 -21.91 3.33 16.44
CA SER A 96 -22.41 4.70 16.33
C SER A 96 -22.04 5.26 14.97
N ALA A 97 -22.96 5.94 14.30
CA ALA A 97 -22.70 6.56 13.00
C ALA A 97 -23.17 8.01 12.96
N THR A 98 -22.48 8.85 12.19
CA THR A 98 -22.88 10.23 11.95
C THR A 98 -22.87 10.57 10.46
N SER A 99 -23.82 11.44 10.08
CA SER A 99 -23.88 12.05 8.76
C SER A 99 -22.64 12.90 8.50
N GLN A 100 -22.20 12.91 7.26
CA GLN A 100 -21.06 13.70 6.81
C GLN A 100 -21.50 14.86 5.92
N ASN A 101 -20.60 15.84 5.76
CA ASN A 101 -20.75 16.98 4.87
C ASN A 101 -22.02 17.84 5.14
N CYS A 102 -22.44 17.94 6.41
CA CYS A 102 -23.60 18.72 6.82
C CYS A 102 -23.32 19.54 8.09
N TRP A 103 -23.78 20.79 8.16
CA TRP A 103 -23.66 21.61 9.36
C TRP A 103 -24.84 22.59 9.58
N PRO A 104 -25.41 22.70 10.79
CA PRO A 104 -25.08 21.95 12.00
C PRO A 104 -25.63 20.51 12.04
N SER A 105 -26.57 20.15 11.16
CA SER A 105 -27.13 18.78 11.12
C SER A 105 -27.55 18.39 9.71
N VAL A 106 -27.79 17.10 9.47
CA VAL A 106 -28.30 16.63 8.17
C VAL A 106 -29.70 17.18 7.88
N GLU A 107 -30.50 17.47 8.91
CA GLU A 107 -31.85 18.03 8.78
C GLU A 107 -31.85 19.53 8.50
N PHE A 108 -30.92 20.27 9.11
CA PHE A 108 -30.75 21.71 8.94
C PHE A 108 -29.29 21.98 8.58
N ASP A 109 -29.03 22.13 7.28
CA ASP A 109 -27.71 22.35 6.71
C ASP A 109 -27.62 23.73 6.08
N ILE A 110 -26.78 24.60 6.64
CA ILE A 110 -26.56 25.97 6.15
C ILE A 110 -25.87 25.96 4.77
N GLY A 111 -25.08 24.91 4.47
CA GLY A 111 -24.47 24.73 3.15
C GLY A 111 -25.47 24.61 2.00
N ALA A 112 -26.74 24.31 2.28
CA ALA A 112 -27.81 24.21 1.29
C ALA A 112 -28.01 25.50 0.46
N ILE A 113 -27.50 26.65 0.92
CA ILE A 113 -27.44 27.91 0.14
C ILE A 113 -26.70 27.71 -1.18
N ASN A 114 -25.70 26.81 -1.23
CA ASN A 114 -24.96 26.49 -2.46
C ASN A 114 -25.87 25.96 -3.58
N ASN A 115 -26.96 25.27 -3.22
CA ASN A 115 -27.94 24.79 -4.20
C ASN A 115 -28.72 25.96 -4.84
N VAL A 116 -28.93 27.08 -4.13
CA VAL A 116 -29.56 28.29 -4.68
C VAL A 116 -28.57 29.03 -5.59
N LEU A 117 -27.31 29.10 -5.18
CA LEU A 117 -26.22 29.74 -5.93
C LEU A 117 -25.63 28.85 -7.03
N ASN A 118 -26.29 27.76 -7.40
CA ASN A 118 -25.73 26.73 -8.28
C ASN A 118 -25.21 27.23 -9.64
N ARG A 119 -25.76 28.34 -10.16
CA ARG A 119 -25.36 28.98 -11.42
C ARG A 119 -23.92 29.51 -11.39
N PHE A 120 -23.39 29.81 -10.20
CA PHE A 120 -22.01 30.25 -10.00
C PHE A 120 -21.03 29.09 -9.82
N PHE A 121 -21.53 27.85 -9.75
CA PHE A 121 -20.74 26.65 -9.57
C PHE A 121 -20.88 25.69 -10.76
N PRO A 122 -20.62 26.09 -12.02
CA PRO A 122 -20.54 25.14 -13.13
C PRO A 122 -19.39 24.15 -12.94
N ALA A 123 -19.33 23.06 -13.72
CA ALA A 123 -18.12 22.23 -13.79
C ALA A 123 -16.87 23.09 -14.05
N GLY A 124 -15.76 22.74 -13.41
CA GLY A 124 -14.47 23.43 -13.54
C GLY A 124 -14.37 24.86 -12.96
N PHE A 125 -15.41 25.38 -12.28
CA PHE A 125 -15.40 26.77 -11.78
C PHE A 125 -14.21 27.09 -10.86
N TYR A 126 -13.80 26.13 -10.02
CA TYR A 126 -12.72 26.31 -9.05
C TYR A 126 -11.35 26.54 -9.71
N TYR A 127 -11.10 25.94 -10.88
CA TYR A 127 -9.89 26.22 -11.67
C TYR A 127 -9.86 27.67 -12.17
N LYS A 128 -11.03 28.24 -12.48
CA LYS A 128 -11.16 29.59 -13.03
C LYS A 128 -11.14 30.66 -11.92
N THR A 129 -11.64 30.34 -10.74
CA THR A 129 -11.88 31.33 -9.67
C THR A 129 -10.84 31.31 -8.55
N PHE A 130 -10.34 30.15 -8.12
CA PHE A 130 -9.56 30.03 -6.88
C PHE A 130 -8.04 29.85 -7.07
N MET A 131 -7.55 29.69 -8.30
CA MET A 131 -6.11 29.53 -8.55
C MET A 131 -5.32 30.85 -8.46
N TRP A 132 -6.00 32.00 -8.35
CA TRP A 132 -5.37 33.31 -8.25
C TRP A 132 -6.01 34.19 -7.16
N PRO A 133 -5.22 34.95 -6.37
CA PRO A 133 -3.76 34.91 -6.28
C PRO A 133 -3.27 33.65 -5.54
N LYS A 134 -2.09 33.13 -5.91
CA LYS A 134 -1.51 31.89 -5.33
C LYS A 134 -1.39 31.93 -3.79
N SER A 135 -1.18 33.12 -3.21
CA SER A 135 -1.09 33.32 -1.76
C SER A 135 -2.41 33.09 -1.02
N PHE A 136 -3.55 33.25 -1.70
CA PHE A 136 -4.88 33.06 -1.12
C PHE A 136 -5.32 31.60 -1.10
N TRP A 137 -4.80 30.78 -2.02
CA TRP A 137 -5.14 29.34 -2.07
C TRP A 137 -4.93 28.68 -0.70
N TYR A 138 -3.70 28.73 -0.17
CA TYR A 138 -3.35 28.08 1.10
C TYR A 138 -3.96 28.75 2.33
N LYS A 139 -4.16 30.08 2.30
CA LYS A 139 -4.56 30.86 3.47
C LYS A 139 -6.07 31.03 3.63
N VAL A 140 -6.81 31.01 2.53
CA VAL A 140 -8.24 31.40 2.51
C VAL A 140 -9.09 30.33 1.83
N TYR A 141 -8.83 30.02 0.56
CA TYR A 141 -9.71 29.16 -0.23
C TYR A 141 -9.65 27.69 0.22
N GLU A 142 -8.46 27.11 0.33
CA GLU A 142 -8.30 25.70 0.69
C GLU A 142 -8.89 25.37 2.06
N PRO A 143 -8.62 26.11 3.16
CA PRO A 143 -9.20 25.78 4.46
C PRO A 143 -10.73 25.82 4.47
N PHE A 144 -11.33 26.82 3.79
CA PHE A 144 -12.79 26.94 3.71
C PHE A 144 -13.41 25.83 2.86
N ILE A 145 -12.84 25.56 1.68
CA ILE A 145 -13.31 24.49 0.79
C ILE A 145 -13.19 23.12 1.47
N ARG A 146 -12.09 22.84 2.17
CA ARG A 146 -11.94 21.57 2.92
C ARG A 146 -12.98 21.40 4.02
N LYS A 147 -13.41 22.49 4.66
CA LYS A 147 -14.47 22.47 5.68
C LYS A 147 -15.86 22.32 5.07
N ALA A 148 -16.10 22.92 3.91
CA ALA A 148 -17.41 22.95 3.25
C ALA A 148 -17.67 21.74 2.33
N ALA A 149 -16.63 21.16 1.75
CA ALA A 149 -16.68 20.05 0.81
C ALA A 149 -15.87 18.84 1.33
N GLY A 150 -15.66 18.76 2.65
CA GLY A 150 -14.94 17.65 3.28
C GLY A 150 -15.84 16.42 3.41
N LEU A 151 -15.35 15.28 2.91
CA LEU A 151 -15.83 13.96 3.32
C LEU A 151 -15.37 13.65 4.76
N GLY A 152 -15.68 12.46 5.30
CA GLY A 152 -15.44 12.13 6.71
C GLY A 152 -14.02 12.39 7.24
N VAL A 153 -13.87 12.42 8.57
CA VAL A 153 -12.63 12.75 9.28
C VAL A 153 -11.86 11.47 9.61
N ALA A 154 -10.63 11.35 9.12
CA ALA A 154 -9.73 10.28 9.53
C ALA A 154 -9.23 10.50 10.97
N SER A 155 -9.21 9.46 11.78
CA SER A 155 -8.66 9.52 13.14
C SER A 155 -7.15 9.82 13.11
N THR A 156 -6.70 10.66 14.03
CA THR A 156 -5.26 10.88 14.31
C THR A 156 -4.74 9.91 15.37
N GLU A 157 -5.61 9.13 15.99
CA GLU A 157 -5.23 8.11 16.96
C GLU A 157 -4.61 6.90 16.26
N LYS A 158 -3.75 6.19 16.97
CA LYS A 158 -3.14 4.96 16.48
C LYS A 158 -4.20 3.86 16.35
N ASP A 159 -4.26 3.23 15.19
CA ASP A 159 -5.03 2.00 15.02
C ASP A 159 -4.39 0.85 15.82
N ASN A 160 -5.15 0.29 16.76
CA ASN A 160 -4.69 -0.82 17.62
C ASN A 160 -5.20 -2.18 17.12
N GLU A 161 -5.91 -2.21 16.00
CA GLU A 161 -6.38 -3.45 15.40
C GLU A 161 -5.22 -4.25 14.82
N ARG A 162 -5.41 -5.58 14.77
CA ARG A 162 -4.44 -6.50 14.18
C ARG A 162 -4.85 -6.81 12.76
N TYR A 163 -3.88 -6.74 11.84
CA TYR A 163 -4.04 -7.13 10.45
C TYR A 163 -3.04 -8.22 10.11
N GLU A 164 -3.39 -9.10 9.18
CA GLU A 164 -2.54 -10.23 8.79
C GLU A 164 -2.55 -10.44 7.28
N HIS A 165 -1.49 -11.06 6.78
CA HIS A 165 -1.41 -11.53 5.40
C HIS A 165 -1.49 -13.06 5.37
N LYS A 166 -1.97 -13.59 4.25
CA LYS A 166 -2.03 -15.03 3.99
C LYS A 166 -1.72 -15.28 2.52
N TYR A 167 -0.93 -16.31 2.25
CA TYR A 167 -0.52 -16.71 0.91
C TYR A 167 -1.09 -18.09 0.61
N GLU A 168 -1.75 -18.26 -0.54
CA GLU A 168 -2.42 -19.50 -0.91
C GLU A 168 -2.29 -19.82 -2.39
N TYR A 169 -2.47 -21.10 -2.70
CA TYR A 169 -2.47 -21.63 -4.06
C TYR A 169 -3.73 -22.44 -4.29
N CYS A 170 -4.33 -22.29 -5.47
CA CYS A 170 -5.46 -23.12 -5.88
C CYS A 170 -5.38 -23.48 -7.36
N ASP A 171 -6.12 -24.51 -7.73
CA ASP A 171 -6.30 -24.85 -9.14
C ASP A 171 -7.32 -23.89 -9.78
N LEU A 172 -8.42 -23.60 -9.07
CA LEU A 172 -9.45 -22.69 -9.53
C LEU A 172 -9.86 -21.70 -8.44
N LEU A 173 -9.81 -20.39 -8.75
CA LEU A 173 -10.48 -19.36 -7.95
C LEU A 173 -11.79 -18.95 -8.63
N VAL A 174 -12.90 -18.98 -7.88
CA VAL A 174 -14.22 -18.50 -8.33
C VAL A 174 -14.58 -17.24 -7.54
N THR A 175 -14.86 -16.14 -8.24
CA THR A 175 -15.15 -14.83 -7.62
C THR A 175 -16.64 -14.49 -7.69
N GLY A 176 -17.30 -14.50 -6.53
CA GLY A 176 -18.75 -14.34 -6.37
C GLY A 176 -19.48 -15.68 -6.22
N SER A 177 -20.46 -15.73 -5.33
CA SER A 177 -21.27 -16.95 -5.05
C SER A 177 -22.69 -16.87 -5.60
N GLY A 178 -22.90 -16.11 -6.68
CA GLY A 178 -24.14 -16.18 -7.46
C GLY A 178 -24.33 -17.55 -8.13
N PRO A 179 -25.42 -17.75 -8.89
CA PRO A 179 -25.74 -19.04 -9.51
C PRO A 179 -24.59 -19.58 -10.38
N ALA A 180 -23.94 -18.72 -11.17
CA ALA A 180 -22.79 -19.08 -12.00
C ALA A 180 -21.58 -19.57 -11.17
N GLY A 181 -21.29 -18.86 -10.08
CA GLY A 181 -20.15 -19.17 -9.21
C GLY A 181 -20.36 -20.45 -8.42
N LEU A 182 -21.56 -20.66 -7.88
CA LEU A 182 -21.91 -21.89 -7.17
C LEU A 182 -21.86 -23.11 -8.09
N ALA A 183 -22.49 -23.03 -9.27
CA ALA A 183 -22.50 -24.12 -10.23
C ALA A 183 -21.08 -24.50 -10.69
N SER A 184 -20.26 -23.50 -11.03
CA SER A 184 -18.89 -23.74 -11.48
C SER A 184 -17.95 -24.23 -10.38
N ALA A 185 -18.01 -23.66 -9.18
CA ALA A 185 -17.23 -24.11 -8.03
C ALA A 185 -17.57 -25.56 -7.66
N TYR A 186 -18.86 -25.88 -7.59
CA TYR A 186 -19.33 -27.23 -7.30
C TYR A 186 -18.87 -28.24 -8.35
N ALA A 187 -19.05 -27.91 -9.64
CA ALA A 187 -18.64 -28.79 -10.72
C ALA A 187 -17.13 -29.04 -10.73
N ALA A 188 -16.34 -27.98 -10.56
CA ALA A 188 -14.90 -28.07 -10.54
C ALA A 188 -14.37 -28.88 -9.34
N ALA A 189 -14.94 -28.64 -8.17
CA ALA A 189 -14.55 -29.32 -6.93
C ALA A 189 -14.88 -30.81 -6.96
N LYS A 190 -16.06 -31.20 -7.47
CA LYS A 190 -16.42 -32.61 -7.67
C LYS A 190 -15.45 -33.31 -8.62
N ASN A 191 -14.99 -32.63 -9.68
CA ASN A 191 -13.96 -33.11 -10.61
C ASN A 191 -12.51 -33.04 -10.03
N GLY A 192 -12.36 -32.80 -8.73
CA GLY A 192 -11.09 -32.96 -8.00
C GLY A 192 -10.18 -31.72 -7.98
N ALA A 193 -10.55 -30.60 -8.60
CA ALA A 193 -9.72 -29.39 -8.56
C ALA A 193 -9.70 -28.80 -7.14
N ARG A 194 -8.58 -28.20 -6.72
CA ARG A 194 -8.56 -27.38 -5.50
C ARG A 194 -9.22 -26.04 -5.77
N VAL A 195 -10.38 -25.80 -5.17
CA VAL A 195 -11.22 -24.64 -5.46
C VAL A 195 -11.21 -23.67 -4.28
N ILE A 196 -11.06 -22.38 -4.56
CA ILE A 196 -11.42 -21.30 -3.63
C ILE A 196 -12.66 -20.59 -4.17
N LEU A 197 -13.74 -20.54 -3.39
CA LEU A 197 -14.93 -19.74 -3.69
C LEU A 197 -14.97 -18.53 -2.75
N ALA A 198 -14.89 -17.33 -3.32
CA ALA A 198 -14.85 -16.07 -2.58
C ALA A 198 -16.10 -15.23 -2.82
N GLU A 199 -16.77 -14.82 -1.74
CA GLU A 199 -17.99 -14.02 -1.72
C GLU A 199 -17.77 -12.76 -0.87
N ASP A 200 -18.12 -11.58 -1.39
CA ASP A 200 -17.88 -10.32 -0.70
C ASP A 200 -18.94 -10.02 0.37
N LYS A 201 -20.19 -10.44 0.16
CA LYS A 201 -21.28 -10.30 1.13
C LYS A 201 -21.17 -11.31 2.29
N PRO A 202 -21.89 -11.08 3.42
CA PRO A 202 -21.94 -12.05 4.52
C PRO A 202 -22.73 -13.32 4.19
N ARG A 203 -23.61 -13.29 3.19
CA ARG A 203 -24.45 -14.41 2.77
C ARG A 203 -24.04 -14.87 1.36
N PHE A 204 -24.04 -16.18 1.14
CA PHE A 204 -23.83 -16.75 -0.19
C PHE A 204 -25.11 -16.75 -1.01
N GLY A 205 -25.01 -16.83 -2.33
CA GLY A 205 -26.16 -17.04 -3.24
C GLY A 205 -26.37 -15.95 -4.28
N GLY A 206 -25.80 -14.76 -4.07
CA GLY A 206 -26.00 -13.61 -4.97
C GLY A 206 -27.50 -13.34 -5.23
N SER A 207 -27.89 -13.29 -6.51
CA SER A 207 -29.28 -13.00 -6.91
C SER A 207 -30.30 -14.05 -6.46
N LEU A 208 -29.88 -15.31 -6.22
CA LEU A 208 -30.75 -16.39 -5.76
C LEU A 208 -31.41 -16.14 -4.41
N LEU A 209 -30.88 -15.20 -3.62
CA LEU A 209 -31.48 -14.76 -2.35
C LEU A 209 -32.72 -13.88 -2.55
N THR A 210 -32.88 -13.31 -3.74
CA THR A 210 -33.95 -12.35 -4.08
C THR A 210 -34.85 -12.81 -5.22
N ASP A 211 -34.38 -13.73 -6.06
CA ASP A 211 -35.10 -14.22 -7.23
C ASP A 211 -36.19 -15.22 -6.82
N ASN A 212 -37.37 -15.11 -7.43
CA ASN A 212 -38.49 -16.03 -7.22
C ASN A 212 -38.37 -17.22 -8.19
N VAL A 213 -37.38 -18.08 -7.96
CA VAL A 213 -37.05 -19.23 -8.82
C VAL A 213 -37.00 -20.53 -8.03
N THR A 214 -37.21 -21.65 -8.72
CA THR A 214 -36.96 -22.99 -8.21
C THR A 214 -35.90 -23.71 -9.03
N ILE A 215 -35.05 -24.46 -8.35
CA ILE A 215 -33.94 -25.25 -8.90
C ILE A 215 -34.09 -26.67 -8.31
N ASP A 216 -34.42 -27.66 -9.14
CA ASP A 216 -34.77 -29.03 -8.71
C ASP A 216 -35.80 -29.06 -7.56
N ASN A 217 -36.88 -28.27 -7.67
CA ASN A 217 -37.94 -28.11 -6.67
C ASN A 217 -37.52 -27.45 -5.34
N LEU A 218 -36.28 -26.96 -5.22
CA LEU A 218 -35.83 -26.12 -4.10
C LEU A 218 -35.94 -24.65 -4.49
N SER A 219 -36.22 -23.76 -3.52
CA SER A 219 -36.05 -22.32 -3.75
C SER A 219 -34.59 -21.98 -4.02
N GLY A 220 -34.30 -20.86 -4.69
CA GLY A 220 -32.93 -20.41 -4.94
C GLY A 220 -32.06 -20.35 -3.67
N LYS A 221 -32.64 -19.87 -2.55
CA LYS A 221 -32.01 -19.90 -1.22
C LYS A 221 -31.71 -21.33 -0.74
N ALA A 222 -32.70 -22.21 -0.75
CA ALA A 222 -32.52 -23.57 -0.25
C ALA A 222 -31.49 -24.37 -1.08
N TRP A 223 -31.48 -24.16 -2.40
CA TRP A 223 -30.45 -24.73 -3.28
C TRP A 223 -29.06 -24.18 -2.96
N THR A 224 -28.93 -22.88 -2.73
CA THR A 224 -27.66 -22.25 -2.31
C THR A 224 -27.13 -22.86 -1.02
N GLU A 225 -27.98 -22.98 0.00
CA GLU A 225 -27.61 -23.56 1.30
C GLU A 225 -27.12 -25.00 1.14
N LYS A 226 -27.81 -25.82 0.32
CA LYS A 226 -27.39 -27.17 -0.02
C LYS A 226 -26.00 -27.20 -0.66
N ILE A 227 -25.78 -26.45 -1.75
CA ILE A 227 -24.50 -26.46 -2.49
C ILE A 227 -23.34 -25.98 -1.61
N ILE A 228 -23.55 -24.93 -0.81
CA ILE A 228 -22.52 -24.43 0.11
C ILE A 228 -22.20 -25.45 1.20
N SER A 229 -23.19 -26.17 1.73
CA SER A 229 -22.96 -27.23 2.71
C SER A 229 -22.07 -28.31 2.11
N GLU A 230 -22.42 -28.80 0.91
CA GLU A 230 -21.64 -29.83 0.22
C GLU A 230 -20.21 -29.34 -0.11
N LEU A 231 -20.05 -28.10 -0.57
CA LEU A 231 -18.73 -27.51 -0.85
C LEU A 231 -17.86 -27.43 0.40
N LYS A 232 -18.43 -27.09 1.57
CA LYS A 232 -17.67 -27.01 2.84
C LYS A 232 -17.21 -28.37 3.35
N GLU A 233 -17.88 -29.45 2.98
CA GLU A 233 -17.52 -30.82 3.33
C GLU A 233 -16.40 -31.38 2.45
N MET A 234 -16.12 -30.75 1.30
CA MET A 234 -15.09 -31.19 0.37
C MET A 234 -13.68 -30.76 0.85
N PRO A 235 -12.72 -31.69 1.01
CA PRO A 235 -11.38 -31.36 1.52
C PRO A 235 -10.53 -30.52 0.57
N ASN A 236 -10.89 -30.48 -0.71
CA ASN A 236 -10.24 -29.69 -1.76
C ASN A 236 -10.86 -28.30 -1.96
N VAL A 237 -11.76 -27.85 -1.07
CA VAL A 237 -12.47 -26.58 -1.23
C VAL A 237 -12.25 -25.65 -0.04
N ILE A 238 -12.00 -24.37 -0.35
CA ILE A 238 -12.05 -23.27 0.63
C ILE A 238 -13.21 -22.36 0.24
N VAL A 239 -14.23 -22.28 1.09
CA VAL A 239 -15.37 -21.38 0.92
C VAL A 239 -15.23 -20.18 1.86
N LYS A 240 -15.30 -18.97 1.31
CA LYS A 240 -15.11 -17.71 2.05
C LYS A 240 -16.18 -16.70 1.71
N ASN A 241 -16.92 -16.23 2.73
CA ASN A 241 -17.76 -15.03 2.66
C ASN A 241 -17.03 -13.85 3.30
N ARG A 242 -17.62 -12.64 3.21
CA ARG A 242 -16.98 -11.39 3.69
C ARG A 242 -15.57 -11.21 3.12
N SER A 243 -15.34 -11.74 1.93
CA SER A 243 -14.04 -11.97 1.32
C SER A 243 -14.08 -11.49 -0.12
N GLN A 244 -13.72 -10.22 -0.31
CA GLN A 244 -13.83 -9.58 -1.62
C GLN A 244 -12.51 -9.66 -2.37
N VAL A 245 -12.54 -10.29 -3.53
CA VAL A 245 -11.45 -10.21 -4.50
C VAL A 245 -11.48 -8.83 -5.15
N PHE A 246 -10.46 -8.01 -4.88
CA PHE A 246 -10.45 -6.62 -5.30
C PHE A 246 -9.38 -6.31 -6.35
N GLY A 247 -8.40 -7.21 -6.52
CA GLY A 247 -7.25 -7.01 -7.41
C GLY A 247 -6.91 -8.26 -8.22
N TYR A 248 -6.73 -8.07 -9.53
CA TYR A 248 -6.16 -9.05 -10.46
C TYR A 248 -4.80 -8.54 -10.96
N TYR A 249 -3.74 -9.32 -10.73
CA TYR A 249 -2.37 -9.03 -11.16
C TYR A 249 -1.79 -10.16 -12.02
N ASP A 250 -0.58 -9.96 -12.56
CA ASP A 250 0.05 -10.86 -13.52
C ASP A 250 0.18 -12.31 -13.03
N HIS A 251 0.03 -13.23 -13.99
CA HIS A 251 0.09 -14.69 -13.82
C HIS A 251 -0.98 -15.25 -12.88
N ASN A 252 -2.19 -14.68 -12.91
CA ASN A 252 -3.30 -15.06 -12.01
C ASN A 252 -2.95 -14.90 -10.52
N MET A 253 -2.26 -13.79 -10.16
CA MET A 253 -2.15 -13.37 -8.76
C MET A 253 -3.38 -12.56 -8.40
N MET A 254 -4.20 -13.12 -7.51
CA MET A 254 -5.45 -12.52 -7.07
C MET A 254 -5.27 -12.03 -5.64
N VAL A 255 -5.73 -10.80 -5.37
CA VAL A 255 -5.68 -10.23 -4.03
C VAL A 255 -7.10 -10.01 -3.51
N MET A 256 -7.32 -10.54 -2.31
CA MET A 256 -8.62 -10.58 -1.64
C MET A 256 -8.46 -10.07 -0.22
N PHE A 257 -9.39 -9.26 0.27
CA PHE A 257 -9.45 -8.94 1.70
C PHE A 257 -10.62 -9.67 2.34
N GLU A 258 -10.37 -10.30 3.49
CA GLU A 258 -11.33 -11.02 4.32
C GLU A 258 -11.61 -10.20 5.59
N ARG A 259 -12.88 -9.87 5.85
CA ARG A 259 -13.32 -9.25 7.11
C ARG A 259 -13.58 -10.33 8.15
N ILE A 260 -12.73 -10.37 9.18
CA ILE A 260 -12.75 -11.41 10.22
C ILE A 260 -13.35 -10.85 11.51
N GLY A 261 -12.84 -9.72 11.99
CA GLY A 261 -13.22 -9.12 13.26
C GLY A 261 -14.29 -8.03 13.16
N ASP A 262 -14.51 -7.44 11.98
CA ASP A 262 -15.40 -6.28 11.82
C ASP A 262 -16.84 -6.51 12.31
N HIS A 263 -17.33 -7.74 12.22
CA HIS A 263 -18.69 -8.13 12.59
C HIS A 263 -18.78 -8.80 13.97
N LEU A 264 -17.66 -8.91 14.71
CA LEU A 264 -17.60 -9.60 15.99
C LEU A 264 -17.72 -8.61 17.17
N LYS A 265 -18.63 -8.91 18.11
CA LYS A 265 -18.77 -8.15 19.36
C LYS A 265 -17.54 -8.27 20.25
N THR A 266 -16.96 -9.45 20.35
CA THR A 266 -15.75 -9.73 21.14
C THR A 266 -14.73 -10.46 20.29
N LYS A 267 -13.47 -10.00 20.34
CA LYS A 267 -12.34 -10.56 19.59
C LYS A 267 -11.36 -11.17 20.58
N SER A 268 -10.80 -12.34 20.26
CA SER A 268 -9.65 -12.84 21.01
C SER A 268 -8.42 -11.97 20.73
N LYS A 269 -7.41 -11.99 21.61
CA LYS A 269 -6.20 -11.15 21.49
C LYS A 269 -5.49 -11.25 20.14
N PHE A 270 -5.59 -12.39 19.47
CA PHE A 270 -4.89 -12.66 18.21
C PHE A 270 -5.84 -12.76 16.99
N THR A 271 -7.12 -12.46 17.16
CA THR A 271 -8.06 -12.40 16.03
C THR A 271 -7.78 -11.13 15.22
N PRO A 272 -7.34 -11.22 13.96
CA PRO A 272 -7.18 -10.04 13.13
C PRO A 272 -8.55 -9.42 12.81
N ARG A 273 -8.57 -8.12 12.62
CA ARG A 273 -9.72 -7.40 12.08
C ARG A 273 -10.00 -7.80 10.64
N GLN A 274 -8.96 -7.71 9.82
CA GLN A 274 -9.00 -8.06 8.40
C GLN A 274 -7.73 -8.81 8.02
N ARG A 275 -7.85 -9.67 7.00
CA ARG A 275 -6.73 -10.43 6.44
C ARG A 275 -6.63 -10.21 4.94
N LEU A 276 -5.42 -9.92 4.47
CA LEU A 276 -5.11 -9.83 3.05
C LEU A 276 -4.63 -11.19 2.54
N TRP A 277 -5.27 -11.68 1.49
CA TRP A 277 -4.91 -12.94 0.84
C TRP A 277 -4.21 -12.65 -0.49
N TYR A 278 -3.07 -13.31 -0.69
CA TYR A 278 -2.38 -13.41 -1.97
C TYR A 278 -2.61 -14.82 -2.51
N ILE A 279 -3.43 -14.93 -3.55
CA ILE A 279 -3.86 -16.21 -4.10
C ILE A 279 -3.26 -16.38 -5.49
N ARG A 280 -2.42 -17.39 -5.67
CA ARG A 280 -1.96 -17.82 -7.00
C ARG A 280 -2.87 -18.93 -7.51
N ALA A 281 -3.71 -18.62 -8.50
CA ALA A 281 -4.62 -19.58 -9.11
C ALA A 281 -4.09 -20.08 -10.46
N LYS A 282 -4.32 -21.35 -10.84
CA LYS A 282 -4.03 -21.79 -12.22
C LYS A 282 -5.04 -21.22 -13.20
N GLU A 283 -6.31 -21.22 -12.82
CA GLU A 283 -7.44 -20.70 -13.59
C GLU A 283 -8.34 -19.84 -12.69
N VAL A 284 -8.98 -18.82 -13.26
CA VAL A 284 -9.89 -17.93 -12.53
C VAL A 284 -11.24 -17.84 -13.24
N LEU A 285 -12.34 -18.12 -12.54
CA LEU A 285 -13.69 -17.85 -13.03
C LEU A 285 -14.25 -16.60 -12.38
N LEU A 286 -14.60 -15.62 -13.21
CA LEU A 286 -15.16 -14.35 -12.79
C LEU A 286 -16.69 -14.40 -12.86
N SER A 287 -17.32 -14.66 -11.72
CA SER A 287 -18.78 -14.68 -11.54
C SER A 287 -19.27 -13.47 -10.75
N THR A 288 -18.68 -12.30 -11.03
CA THR A 288 -18.87 -11.01 -10.33
C THR A 288 -20.23 -10.35 -10.54
N GLY A 289 -21.14 -11.00 -11.27
CA GLY A 289 -22.50 -10.52 -11.52
C GLY A 289 -22.57 -9.24 -12.33
N SER A 290 -23.61 -8.45 -12.07
CA SER A 290 -23.91 -7.18 -12.72
C SER A 290 -24.53 -6.19 -11.74
N ILE A 291 -24.36 -4.90 -12.00
CA ILE A 291 -24.93 -3.81 -11.20
C ILE A 291 -26.09 -3.17 -11.97
N GLU A 292 -27.22 -2.91 -11.30
CA GLU A 292 -28.37 -2.27 -11.94
C GLU A 292 -28.03 -0.81 -12.29
N ARG A 293 -28.43 -0.39 -13.49
CA ARG A 293 -28.22 0.95 -14.01
C ARG A 293 -29.36 1.86 -13.58
N PRO A 294 -29.07 3.11 -13.24
CA PRO A 294 -30.12 4.09 -13.04
C PRO A 294 -30.65 4.64 -14.38
N ILE A 295 -31.83 5.24 -14.36
CA ILE A 295 -32.32 6.12 -15.42
C ILE A 295 -32.18 7.57 -14.91
N VAL A 296 -31.67 8.46 -15.74
CA VAL A 296 -31.42 9.86 -15.37
C VAL A 296 -32.72 10.68 -15.54
N PHE A 297 -33.15 11.39 -14.51
CA PHE A 297 -34.33 12.28 -14.57
C PHE A 297 -34.21 13.45 -13.59
N GLY A 298 -35.17 14.38 -13.59
CA GLY A 298 -35.12 15.57 -12.76
C GLY A 298 -35.16 15.27 -11.25
N ASN A 299 -34.26 15.86 -10.47
CA ASN A 299 -34.11 15.63 -9.03
C ASN A 299 -34.01 14.14 -8.65
N ASN A 300 -33.41 13.32 -9.50
CA ASN A 300 -33.20 11.89 -9.27
C ASN A 300 -32.26 11.57 -8.10
N ASP A 301 -31.71 12.58 -7.43
CA ASP A 301 -30.89 12.48 -6.22
C ASP A 301 -31.68 12.61 -4.90
N THR A 302 -32.99 12.87 -5.00
CA THR A 302 -33.86 13.08 -3.83
C THR A 302 -33.94 11.82 -2.96
N PRO A 303 -33.82 11.91 -1.63
CA PRO A 303 -33.96 10.75 -0.74
C PRO A 303 -35.32 10.06 -0.96
N GLY A 304 -35.32 8.73 -1.14
CA GLY A 304 -36.52 8.00 -1.58
C GLY A 304 -36.45 7.50 -3.02
N VAL A 305 -35.46 7.93 -3.81
CA VAL A 305 -35.12 7.30 -5.10
C VAL A 305 -34.12 6.16 -4.85
N PHE A 306 -34.45 4.96 -5.31
CA PHE A 306 -33.63 3.75 -5.16
C PHE A 306 -33.49 3.02 -6.49
N LEU A 307 -32.41 2.27 -6.67
CA LEU A 307 -32.38 1.18 -7.64
C LEU A 307 -33.49 0.17 -7.30
N SER A 308 -34.16 -0.34 -8.33
CA SER A 308 -35.26 -1.30 -8.17
C SER A 308 -34.79 -2.61 -7.53
N ALA A 309 -33.64 -3.12 -7.94
CA ALA A 309 -33.01 -4.29 -7.37
C ALA A 309 -32.64 -4.09 -5.88
N ALA A 310 -32.21 -2.88 -5.50
CA ALA A 310 -31.94 -2.54 -4.11
C ALA A 310 -33.22 -2.56 -3.27
N ALA A 311 -34.32 -2.00 -3.78
CA ALA A 311 -35.62 -2.07 -3.11
C ALA A 311 -36.08 -3.54 -2.90
N LYS A 312 -35.93 -4.39 -3.93
CA LYS A 312 -36.20 -5.84 -3.83
C LYS A 312 -35.31 -6.51 -2.78
N GLU A 313 -34.02 -6.19 -2.74
CA GLU A 313 -33.08 -6.73 -1.74
C GLU A 313 -33.44 -6.30 -0.31
N TYR A 314 -33.80 -5.03 -0.09
CA TYR A 314 -34.28 -4.56 1.22
C TYR A 314 -35.50 -5.34 1.70
N ILE A 315 -36.46 -5.64 0.83
CA ILE A 315 -37.64 -6.43 1.17
C ILE A 315 -37.26 -7.90 1.47
N LYS A 316 -36.59 -8.57 0.52
CA LYS A 316 -36.34 -10.01 0.59
C LYS A 316 -35.28 -10.42 1.61
N VAL A 317 -34.17 -9.67 1.68
CA VAL A 317 -33.01 -10.02 2.50
C VAL A 317 -33.10 -9.39 3.88
N TYR A 318 -33.65 -8.18 3.99
CA TYR A 318 -33.68 -7.43 5.25
C TYR A 318 -35.10 -7.25 5.82
N GLY A 319 -36.15 -7.63 5.09
CA GLY A 319 -37.53 -7.47 5.56
C GLY A 319 -37.91 -6.00 5.74
N VAL A 320 -37.42 -5.09 4.90
CA VAL A 320 -37.63 -3.64 5.01
C VAL A 320 -38.30 -3.10 3.76
N LEU A 321 -39.42 -2.41 3.95
CA LEU A 321 -40.03 -1.58 2.90
C LEU A 321 -39.27 -0.25 2.80
N ILE A 322 -38.84 0.12 1.60
CA ILE A 322 -38.21 1.44 1.39
C ILE A 322 -39.24 2.59 1.34
N GLY A 323 -40.53 2.28 1.19
CA GLY A 323 -41.66 3.22 1.07
C GLY A 323 -42.99 2.49 1.12
N LYS A 324 -44.09 3.24 1.20
CA LYS A 324 -45.48 2.72 1.30
C LYS A 324 -46.36 3.11 0.11
N LYS A 325 -45.87 3.96 -0.80
CA LYS A 325 -46.50 4.32 -2.07
C LYS A 325 -45.43 4.27 -3.17
N PRO A 326 -44.97 3.08 -3.57
CA PRO A 326 -43.87 2.91 -4.50
C PRO A 326 -44.28 3.22 -5.94
N LEU A 327 -43.51 4.07 -6.61
CA LEU A 327 -43.57 4.26 -8.05
C LEU A 327 -42.39 3.53 -8.69
N ILE A 328 -42.66 2.57 -9.56
CA ILE A 328 -41.66 1.79 -10.27
C ILE A 328 -41.43 2.46 -11.63
N PHE A 329 -40.18 2.79 -11.96
CA PHE A 329 -39.81 3.43 -13.21
C PHE A 329 -38.79 2.56 -13.95
N THR A 330 -39.16 2.02 -15.10
CA THR A 330 -38.35 1.00 -15.77
C THR A 330 -38.38 1.09 -17.28
N ASN A 331 -37.36 0.49 -17.91
CA ASN A 331 -37.27 0.21 -19.34
C ASN A 331 -37.18 -1.30 -19.63
N ASN A 332 -37.43 -2.17 -18.64
CA ASN A 332 -37.19 -3.60 -18.71
C ASN A 332 -38.07 -4.38 -17.71
N ASP A 333 -38.04 -5.72 -17.78
CA ASP A 333 -38.92 -6.56 -16.98
C ASP A 333 -38.46 -6.76 -15.52
N SER A 334 -37.19 -6.53 -15.17
CA SER A 334 -36.68 -6.84 -13.82
C SER A 334 -37.40 -6.04 -12.73
N ALA A 335 -37.83 -4.82 -13.03
CA ALA A 335 -38.52 -3.97 -12.06
C ALA A 335 -39.96 -4.41 -11.75
N TYR A 336 -40.56 -5.23 -12.62
CA TYR A 336 -41.87 -5.83 -12.33
C TYR A 336 -41.79 -6.78 -11.15
N GLU A 337 -40.66 -7.48 -10.97
CA GLU A 337 -40.45 -8.33 -9.79
C GLU A 337 -40.52 -7.52 -8.50
N THR A 338 -39.90 -6.34 -8.47
CA THR A 338 -39.96 -5.41 -7.34
C THR A 338 -41.40 -4.94 -7.08
N ALA A 339 -42.14 -4.59 -8.13
CA ALA A 339 -43.55 -4.18 -8.03
C ALA A 339 -44.40 -5.31 -7.42
N ILE A 340 -44.27 -6.52 -7.95
CA ILE A 340 -44.96 -7.71 -7.47
C ILE A 340 -44.62 -7.97 -6.00
N GLU A 341 -43.36 -7.79 -5.60
CA GLU A 341 -42.92 -7.99 -4.23
C GLU A 341 -43.54 -6.98 -3.24
N PHE A 342 -43.69 -5.71 -3.63
CA PHE A 342 -44.47 -4.73 -2.86
C PHE A 342 -45.94 -5.17 -2.73
N LYS A 343 -46.55 -5.59 -3.84
CA LYS A 343 -47.95 -6.01 -3.87
C LYS A 343 -48.21 -7.22 -2.98
N LYS A 344 -47.30 -8.21 -2.96
CA LYS A 344 -47.35 -9.39 -2.07
C LYS A 344 -47.35 -9.00 -0.58
N HIS A 345 -46.78 -7.85 -0.25
CA HIS A 345 -46.73 -7.31 1.10
C HIS A 345 -47.80 -6.23 1.39
N GLY A 346 -48.86 -6.18 0.57
CA GLY A 346 -50.00 -5.29 0.78
C GLY A 346 -49.73 -3.82 0.48
N VAL A 347 -48.68 -3.53 -0.29
CA VAL A 347 -48.35 -2.16 -0.74
C VAL A 347 -48.62 -2.07 -2.24
N ASP A 348 -49.51 -1.17 -2.65
CA ASP A 348 -49.90 -1.00 -4.06
C ASP A 348 -48.87 -0.16 -4.84
N PRO A 349 -48.16 -0.74 -5.82
CA PRO A 349 -47.25 0.00 -6.69
C PRO A 349 -47.97 0.56 -7.92
N ILE A 350 -47.36 1.58 -8.52
CA ILE A 350 -47.65 2.04 -9.89
C ILE A 350 -46.41 1.83 -10.73
N ILE A 351 -46.55 1.18 -11.89
CA ILE A 351 -45.45 0.93 -12.83
C ILE A 351 -45.54 1.94 -13.98
N LEU A 352 -44.45 2.65 -14.22
CA LEU A 352 -44.19 3.41 -15.43
C LEU A 352 -43.14 2.68 -16.25
N ASP A 353 -43.56 2.21 -17.41
CA ASP A 353 -42.70 1.51 -18.36
C ASP A 353 -42.47 2.40 -19.57
N THR A 354 -41.20 2.61 -19.95
CA THR A 354 -40.85 3.44 -21.12
C THR A 354 -41.14 2.74 -22.44
N ARG A 355 -41.41 1.44 -22.40
CA ARG A 355 -41.76 0.62 -23.57
C ARG A 355 -43.22 0.81 -23.93
N GLU A 356 -43.51 0.60 -25.21
CA GLU A 356 -44.88 0.33 -25.66
C GLU A 356 -45.37 -0.99 -25.07
N ASP A 357 -46.70 -1.21 -24.99
CA ASP A 357 -47.30 -2.39 -24.35
C ASP A 357 -46.59 -3.70 -24.77
N GLN A 358 -46.04 -4.40 -23.77
CA GLN A 358 -45.27 -5.63 -23.94
C GLN A 358 -46.03 -6.83 -23.38
N ASN A 359 -45.64 -8.02 -23.81
CA ASN A 359 -46.15 -9.28 -23.26
C ASN A 359 -44.99 -10.11 -22.69
N SER A 360 -45.01 -10.34 -21.38
CA SER A 360 -44.08 -11.23 -20.68
C SER A 360 -44.76 -11.84 -19.45
N ASP A 361 -44.17 -12.90 -18.90
CA ASP A 361 -44.75 -13.60 -17.75
C ASP A 361 -44.90 -12.67 -16.54
N LEU A 362 -43.91 -11.80 -16.30
CA LEU A 362 -43.92 -10.82 -15.21
C LEU A 362 -44.96 -9.70 -15.42
N ILE A 363 -45.14 -9.24 -16.65
CA ILE A 363 -46.18 -8.25 -16.98
C ILE A 363 -47.56 -8.86 -16.76
N ASN A 364 -47.76 -10.10 -17.18
CA ASN A 364 -49.02 -10.82 -16.99
C ASN A 364 -49.30 -11.08 -15.51
N GLU A 365 -48.29 -11.46 -14.70
CA GLU A 365 -48.44 -11.58 -13.25
C GLU A 365 -48.82 -10.23 -12.61
N ALA A 366 -48.17 -9.13 -13.00
CA ALA A 366 -48.51 -7.79 -12.50
C ALA A 366 -49.94 -7.38 -12.86
N LYS A 367 -50.39 -7.65 -14.10
CA LYS A 367 -51.78 -7.43 -14.55
C LYS A 367 -52.75 -8.28 -13.72
N ASN A 368 -52.45 -9.56 -13.48
CA ASN A 368 -53.27 -10.47 -12.66
C ASN A 368 -53.37 -10.05 -11.20
N LEU A 369 -52.32 -9.44 -10.66
CA LEU A 369 -52.30 -8.87 -9.30
C LEU A 369 -52.96 -7.47 -9.23
N ASN A 370 -53.57 -7.00 -10.33
CA ASN A 370 -54.19 -5.67 -10.44
C ASN A 370 -53.21 -4.53 -10.09
N ILE A 371 -51.96 -4.63 -10.54
CA ILE A 371 -50.99 -3.54 -10.45
C ILE A 371 -51.26 -2.55 -11.58
N SER A 372 -51.27 -1.24 -11.28
CA SER A 372 -51.45 -0.20 -12.28
C SER A 372 -50.19 -0.04 -13.13
N ILE A 373 -50.33 -0.20 -14.46
CA ILE A 373 -49.23 -0.08 -15.41
C ILE A 373 -49.54 1.03 -16.41
N LYS A 374 -48.60 1.95 -16.60
CA LYS A 374 -48.63 2.98 -17.65
C LYS A 374 -47.45 2.77 -18.60
N PHE A 375 -47.75 2.27 -19.79
CA PHE A 375 -46.79 2.09 -20.88
C PHE A 375 -46.53 3.38 -21.63
N SER A 376 -45.32 3.51 -22.19
CA SER A 376 -44.78 4.74 -22.79
C SER A 376 -44.82 5.92 -21.81
N TYR A 377 -44.58 5.69 -20.51
CA TYR A 377 -44.48 6.77 -19.52
C TYR A 377 -43.07 6.85 -18.93
N ALA A 378 -42.65 8.06 -18.57
CA ALA A 378 -41.42 8.26 -17.83
C ALA A 378 -41.60 9.24 -16.67
N VAL A 379 -40.74 9.09 -15.67
CA VAL A 379 -40.58 10.09 -14.62
C VAL A 379 -39.83 11.29 -15.20
N ILE A 380 -40.45 12.47 -15.11
CA ILE A 380 -39.84 13.74 -15.49
C ILE A 380 -39.00 14.26 -14.34
N ALA A 381 -39.59 14.32 -13.14
CA ALA A 381 -38.91 14.78 -11.94
C ALA A 381 -39.48 14.19 -10.66
N ALA A 382 -38.61 13.89 -9.69
CA ALA A 382 -39.01 13.68 -8.31
C ALA A 382 -39.35 15.02 -7.64
N ASN A 383 -40.46 15.05 -6.90
CA ASN A 383 -40.90 16.17 -6.10
C ASN A 383 -40.77 15.87 -4.61
N GLY A 384 -40.19 16.81 -3.88
CA GLY A 384 -39.84 16.65 -2.47
C GLY A 384 -38.42 17.13 -2.23
N TYR A 385 -38.17 17.75 -1.07
CA TYR A 385 -36.83 18.25 -0.74
C TYR A 385 -36.03 17.22 0.06
N LYS A 386 -36.51 16.87 1.27
CA LYS A 386 -35.85 15.91 2.16
C LYS A 386 -36.22 14.44 1.93
N LYS A 387 -37.34 14.21 1.25
CA LYS A 387 -37.83 12.90 0.83
C LYS A 387 -38.80 13.09 -0.32
N VAL A 388 -38.87 12.12 -1.24
CA VAL A 388 -39.90 12.05 -2.28
C VAL A 388 -41.29 12.10 -1.66
N LYS A 389 -42.18 12.90 -2.25
CA LYS A 389 -43.62 13.02 -1.89
C LYS A 389 -44.55 12.83 -3.09
N SER A 390 -44.04 13.09 -4.29
CA SER A 390 -44.72 12.82 -5.56
C SER A 390 -43.69 12.78 -6.69
N ALA A 391 -44.12 12.36 -7.87
CA ALA A 391 -43.35 12.43 -9.10
C ALA A 391 -44.16 13.17 -10.15
N LEU A 392 -43.52 14.10 -10.87
CA LEU A 392 -44.02 14.59 -12.15
C LEU A 392 -43.68 13.54 -13.20
N VAL A 393 -44.68 13.05 -13.90
CA VAL A 393 -44.57 11.98 -14.89
C VAL A 393 -45.25 12.42 -16.18
N GLY A 394 -44.94 11.78 -17.30
CA GLY A 394 -45.62 12.07 -18.55
C GLY A 394 -45.57 10.93 -19.53
N LYS A 395 -46.53 10.91 -20.46
CA LYS A 395 -46.53 10.01 -21.60
C LYS A 395 -45.52 10.48 -22.62
N LEU A 396 -44.54 9.64 -22.94
CA LEU A 396 -43.53 9.88 -23.96
C LEU A 396 -44.17 9.97 -25.34
N ASN A 397 -43.67 10.86 -26.19
CA ASN A 397 -43.96 10.85 -27.62
C ASN A 397 -43.24 9.66 -28.32
N ASN A 398 -43.59 9.40 -29.59
CA ASN A 398 -43.08 8.23 -30.32
C ASN A 398 -41.55 8.13 -30.40
N ASP A 399 -40.83 9.26 -30.48
CA ASP A 399 -39.36 9.27 -30.54
C ASP A 399 -38.68 9.45 -29.16
N LYS A 400 -39.48 9.50 -28.09
CA LYS A 400 -39.06 9.64 -26.69
C LYS A 400 -38.24 10.91 -26.41
N SER A 401 -38.40 11.93 -27.25
CA SER A 401 -37.70 13.22 -27.14
C SER A 401 -38.43 14.26 -26.28
N ASP A 402 -39.74 14.10 -26.08
CA ASP A 402 -40.60 14.99 -25.27
C ASP A 402 -41.84 14.22 -24.75
N PHE A 403 -42.78 14.92 -24.13
CA PHE A 403 -44.00 14.37 -23.54
C PHE A 403 -45.28 14.85 -24.25
N GLU A 404 -46.23 13.95 -24.48
CA GLU A 404 -47.56 14.27 -25.00
C GLU A 404 -48.43 14.97 -23.94
N ASN A 405 -48.32 14.50 -22.69
CA ASN A 405 -49.00 15.05 -21.53
C ASN A 405 -48.19 14.79 -20.26
N THR A 406 -48.51 15.52 -19.20
CA THR A 406 -47.85 15.37 -17.89
C THR A 406 -48.87 15.34 -16.77
N GLU A 407 -48.63 14.55 -15.74
CA GLU A 407 -49.43 14.47 -14.53
C GLU A 407 -48.53 14.32 -13.30
N THR A 408 -49.07 14.59 -12.10
CA THR A 408 -48.34 14.36 -10.84
C THR A 408 -48.96 13.18 -10.11
N ILE A 409 -48.13 12.18 -9.78
CA ILE A 409 -48.54 11.00 -9.03
C ILE A 409 -47.96 11.07 -7.62
N GLU A 410 -48.79 10.91 -6.59
CA GLU A 410 -48.32 10.77 -5.21
C GLU A 410 -47.51 9.48 -5.03
N CYS A 411 -46.31 9.59 -4.49
CA CYS A 411 -45.44 8.47 -4.16
C CYS A 411 -44.47 8.88 -3.05
N ASP A 412 -44.02 7.94 -2.22
CA ASP A 412 -43.03 8.22 -1.17
C ASP A 412 -41.66 7.55 -1.44
N CYS A 413 -41.58 6.74 -2.48
CA CYS A 413 -40.35 6.26 -3.08
C CYS A 413 -40.49 6.04 -4.59
N ILE A 414 -39.37 6.12 -5.30
CA ILE A 414 -39.25 5.82 -6.74
C ILE A 414 -38.20 4.72 -6.90
N CYS A 415 -38.58 3.58 -7.45
CA CYS A 415 -37.67 2.47 -7.75
C CYS A 415 -37.30 2.53 -9.23
N VAL A 416 -36.05 2.83 -9.56
CA VAL A 416 -35.59 3.01 -10.94
C VAL A 416 -34.81 1.79 -11.44
N SER A 417 -35.07 1.36 -12.67
CA SER A 417 -34.35 0.27 -13.32
C SER A 417 -34.09 0.57 -14.78
N GLY A 418 -32.82 0.83 -15.11
CA GLY A 418 -32.32 1.08 -16.46
C GLY A 418 -31.57 -0.12 -17.07
N PHE A 419 -31.87 -1.34 -16.62
CA PHE A 419 -31.20 -2.61 -16.97
C PHE A 419 -29.83 -2.80 -16.30
N TRP A 420 -29.00 -3.76 -16.75
CA TRP A 420 -27.88 -4.31 -15.95
C TRP A 420 -26.48 -4.13 -16.55
N THR A 421 -25.55 -3.49 -15.85
CA THR A 421 -24.14 -3.39 -16.29
C THR A 421 -23.31 -4.57 -15.77
N PRO A 422 -22.75 -5.43 -16.63
CA PRO A 422 -21.83 -6.50 -16.20
C PRO A 422 -20.63 -5.97 -15.41
N THR A 423 -20.27 -6.64 -14.31
CA THR A 423 -19.17 -6.24 -13.45
C THR A 423 -17.82 -6.72 -14.02
N VAL A 424 -17.34 -6.03 -15.05
CA VAL A 424 -16.13 -6.40 -15.83
C VAL A 424 -14.80 -6.00 -15.19
N HIS A 425 -14.81 -5.45 -13.98
CA HIS A 425 -13.66 -4.81 -13.34
C HIS A 425 -12.45 -5.75 -13.23
N LEU A 426 -12.62 -6.95 -12.68
CA LEU A 426 -11.52 -7.92 -12.53
C LEU A 426 -11.02 -8.44 -13.90
N ALA A 427 -11.91 -8.64 -14.87
CA ALA A 427 -11.52 -9.03 -16.23
C ALA A 427 -10.67 -7.92 -16.87
N SER A 428 -11.09 -6.66 -16.76
CA SER A 428 -10.29 -5.53 -17.26
C SER A 428 -8.94 -5.39 -16.57
N GLN A 429 -8.86 -5.64 -15.25
CA GLN A 429 -7.60 -5.64 -14.51
C GLN A 429 -6.66 -6.76 -14.96
N SER A 430 -7.18 -7.92 -15.38
CA SER A 430 -6.37 -9.01 -15.95
C SER A 430 -5.74 -8.65 -17.31
N GLY A 431 -6.21 -7.56 -17.92
CA GLY A 431 -5.88 -7.16 -19.28
C GLY A 431 -6.86 -7.65 -20.34
N ASN A 432 -8.02 -8.19 -19.94
CA ASN A 432 -9.08 -8.58 -20.87
C ASN A 432 -9.64 -7.35 -21.60
N LYS A 433 -9.73 -7.43 -22.93
CA LYS A 433 -10.37 -6.39 -23.74
C LYS A 433 -11.88 -6.58 -23.75
N LEU A 434 -12.60 -5.48 -23.60
CA LEU A 434 -14.06 -5.49 -23.61
C LEU A 434 -14.63 -5.28 -25.02
N LYS A 435 -15.78 -5.88 -25.28
CA LYS A 435 -16.63 -5.57 -26.43
C LYS A 435 -17.96 -5.00 -25.97
N PHE A 436 -18.59 -4.17 -26.79
CA PHE A 436 -19.93 -3.67 -26.52
C PHE A 436 -20.96 -4.65 -27.07
N ASN A 437 -21.92 -5.05 -26.23
CA ASN A 437 -23.02 -5.91 -26.60
C ASN A 437 -24.29 -5.08 -26.79
N GLU A 438 -24.70 -4.90 -28.06
CA GLU A 438 -25.84 -4.05 -28.44
C GLU A 438 -27.20 -4.57 -27.96
N LYS A 439 -27.31 -5.87 -27.64
CA LYS A 439 -28.55 -6.47 -27.13
C LYS A 439 -28.84 -6.09 -25.69
N ILE A 440 -27.81 -5.73 -24.93
CA ILE A 440 -27.92 -5.34 -23.52
C ILE A 440 -27.43 -3.91 -23.30
N ASP A 441 -26.86 -3.26 -24.31
CA ASP A 441 -26.24 -1.93 -24.26
C ASP A 441 -25.19 -1.76 -23.15
N ALA A 442 -24.28 -2.74 -23.04
CA ALA A 442 -23.19 -2.70 -22.08
C ALA A 442 -21.93 -3.38 -22.60
N PHE A 443 -20.81 -3.08 -21.95
CA PHE A 443 -19.56 -3.78 -22.20
C PHE A 443 -19.52 -5.13 -21.50
N VAL A 444 -19.05 -6.15 -22.22
CA VAL A 444 -18.78 -7.49 -21.72
C VAL A 444 -17.32 -7.87 -22.02
N PRO A 445 -16.71 -8.80 -21.28
CA PRO A 445 -15.40 -9.34 -21.59
C PRO A 445 -15.36 -10.02 -22.97
N ASP A 446 -14.20 -10.00 -23.65
CA ASP A 446 -14.05 -10.57 -24.99
C ASP A 446 -12.73 -11.33 -25.16
N GLN A 447 -11.60 -10.64 -25.03
CA GLN A 447 -10.27 -11.21 -25.31
C GLN A 447 -9.45 -11.26 -24.04
N ALA A 448 -9.43 -12.42 -23.39
CA ALA A 448 -8.61 -12.66 -22.20
C ALA A 448 -7.11 -12.61 -22.54
N LYS A 449 -6.33 -12.00 -21.66
CA LYS A 449 -4.85 -11.97 -21.73
C LYS A 449 -4.20 -13.01 -20.82
N GLN A 450 -4.94 -13.46 -19.81
CA GLN A 450 -4.52 -14.43 -18.80
C GLN A 450 -5.55 -15.56 -18.73
N ASN A 451 -5.24 -16.60 -17.97
CA ASN A 451 -6.11 -17.77 -17.79
C ASN A 451 -7.29 -17.43 -16.87
N GLU A 452 -8.25 -16.67 -17.42
CA GLU A 452 -9.51 -16.34 -16.78
C GLU A 452 -10.69 -16.45 -17.74
N HIS A 453 -11.87 -16.67 -17.17
CA HIS A 453 -13.10 -16.67 -17.91
C HIS A 453 -14.23 -16.04 -17.09
N SER A 454 -14.94 -15.09 -17.68
CA SER A 454 -16.11 -14.47 -17.06
C SER A 454 -17.38 -15.27 -17.36
N ILE A 455 -18.24 -15.49 -16.35
CA ILE A 455 -19.45 -16.34 -16.46
C ILE A 455 -20.69 -15.66 -15.87
N GLY A 456 -21.87 -16.11 -16.30
CA GLY A 456 -23.16 -15.56 -15.88
C GLY A 456 -23.32 -14.09 -16.26
N ALA A 457 -23.93 -13.30 -15.38
CA ALA A 457 -24.21 -11.88 -15.63
C ALA A 457 -22.94 -11.03 -15.86
N ALA A 458 -21.78 -11.45 -15.35
CA ALA A 458 -20.50 -10.80 -15.64
C ALA A 458 -20.09 -10.93 -17.13
N ASN A 459 -20.60 -11.95 -17.83
CA ASN A 459 -20.44 -12.16 -19.27
C ASN A 459 -21.67 -11.69 -20.08
N GLY A 460 -22.66 -11.07 -19.43
CA GLY A 460 -23.90 -10.61 -20.06
C GLY A 460 -24.99 -11.67 -20.24
N THR A 461 -24.88 -12.83 -19.57
CA THR A 461 -25.95 -13.85 -19.53
C THR A 461 -26.84 -13.61 -18.29
N PHE A 462 -28.11 -13.26 -18.51
CA PHE A 462 -29.07 -12.96 -17.44
C PHE A 462 -30.13 -14.05 -17.24
N ASN A 463 -30.16 -15.07 -18.10
CA ASN A 463 -31.05 -16.22 -17.97
C ASN A 463 -30.45 -17.24 -16.98
N LEU A 464 -31.24 -17.65 -15.98
CA LEU A 464 -30.79 -18.55 -14.92
C LEU A 464 -30.46 -19.94 -15.45
N LYS A 465 -31.31 -20.50 -16.32
CA LYS A 465 -31.08 -21.84 -16.90
C LYS A 465 -29.74 -21.88 -17.63
N GLU A 466 -29.53 -20.94 -18.56
CA GLU A 466 -28.29 -20.81 -19.32
C GLU A 466 -27.09 -20.56 -18.38
N THR A 467 -27.27 -19.77 -17.32
CA THR A 467 -26.23 -19.48 -16.34
C THR A 467 -25.78 -20.74 -15.60
N LEU A 468 -26.71 -21.60 -15.16
CA LEU A 468 -26.37 -22.85 -14.49
C LEU A 468 -25.75 -23.85 -15.47
N GLU A 469 -26.33 -24.03 -16.65
CA GLU A 469 -25.80 -24.91 -17.70
C GLU A 469 -24.34 -24.56 -18.03
N ASN A 470 -24.06 -23.27 -18.29
CA ASN A 470 -22.71 -22.79 -18.55
C ASN A 470 -21.80 -22.92 -17.32
N GLY A 471 -22.30 -22.60 -16.12
CA GLY A 471 -21.54 -22.70 -14.88
C GLY A 471 -21.04 -24.13 -14.61
N PHE A 472 -21.95 -25.12 -14.64
CA PHE A 472 -21.59 -26.52 -14.45
C PHE A 472 -20.62 -27.01 -15.53
N LYS A 473 -20.89 -26.69 -16.80
CA LYS A 473 -20.04 -27.09 -17.93
C LYS A 473 -18.63 -26.50 -17.82
N ILE A 474 -18.51 -25.18 -17.66
CA ILE A 474 -17.21 -24.49 -17.61
C ILE A 474 -16.41 -24.90 -16.36
N GLY A 475 -17.07 -25.08 -15.21
CA GLY A 475 -16.42 -25.59 -14.00
C GLY A 475 -15.86 -27.00 -14.21
N ALA A 476 -16.65 -27.91 -14.79
CA ALA A 476 -16.24 -29.27 -15.10
C ALA A 476 -15.09 -29.32 -16.13
N GLU A 477 -15.17 -28.55 -17.21
CA GLU A 477 -14.16 -28.47 -18.26
C GLU A 477 -12.84 -27.88 -17.75
N THR A 478 -12.90 -26.80 -16.97
CA THR A 478 -11.72 -26.19 -16.35
C THR A 478 -11.03 -27.16 -15.41
N SER A 479 -11.81 -27.85 -14.56
CA SER A 479 -11.26 -28.87 -13.66
C SER A 479 -10.66 -30.04 -14.44
N LYS A 480 -11.34 -30.55 -15.47
CA LYS A 480 -10.83 -31.61 -16.35
C LYS A 480 -9.48 -31.28 -16.97
N LYS A 481 -9.29 -30.03 -17.43
CA LYS A 481 -7.99 -29.56 -17.97
C LYS A 481 -6.86 -29.61 -16.94
N ILE A 482 -7.17 -29.48 -15.65
CA ILE A 482 -6.19 -29.43 -14.57
C ILE A 482 -5.94 -30.82 -13.97
N THR A 483 -7.01 -31.62 -13.78
CA THR A 483 -6.98 -32.88 -13.03
C THR A 483 -6.99 -34.12 -13.92
N ASN A 484 -7.32 -33.98 -15.21
CA ASN A 484 -7.63 -35.07 -16.15
C ASN A 484 -8.77 -36.00 -15.68
N GLN A 485 -9.62 -35.54 -14.76
CA GLN A 485 -10.80 -36.27 -14.30
C GLN A 485 -12.07 -35.75 -14.99
N GLU A 486 -13.00 -36.65 -15.26
CA GLU A 486 -14.29 -36.32 -15.86
C GLU A 486 -15.39 -37.05 -15.09
N ILE A 487 -16.09 -36.31 -14.24
CA ILE A 487 -17.31 -36.79 -13.58
C ILE A 487 -18.49 -36.14 -14.27
N ASN A 488 -19.49 -36.96 -14.62
CA ASN A 488 -20.74 -36.47 -15.16
C ASN A 488 -21.58 -35.84 -14.02
N ILE A 489 -21.86 -34.55 -14.12
CA ILE A 489 -22.64 -33.82 -13.12
C ILE A 489 -23.95 -33.42 -13.76
N GLN A 490 -25.06 -33.83 -13.14
CA GLN A 490 -26.39 -33.50 -13.61
C GLN A 490 -26.64 -32.01 -13.42
N ILE A 491 -27.03 -31.34 -14.51
CA ILE A 491 -27.45 -29.94 -14.47
C ILE A 491 -28.88 -29.89 -13.92
N PRO A 492 -29.16 -29.06 -12.90
CA PRO A 492 -30.48 -28.99 -12.31
C PRO A 492 -31.49 -28.35 -13.26
N ASN A 493 -32.76 -28.74 -13.14
CA ASN A 493 -33.85 -28.07 -13.84
C ASN A 493 -34.24 -26.79 -13.12
N THR A 494 -34.62 -25.76 -13.88
CA THR A 494 -35.07 -24.48 -13.33
C THR A 494 -36.42 -24.05 -13.90
N ASN A 495 -37.13 -23.25 -13.12
CA ASN A 495 -38.19 -22.39 -13.64
C ASN A 495 -37.78 -20.91 -13.44
N GLU A 496 -37.92 -20.15 -14.50
CA GLU A 496 -37.78 -18.69 -14.46
C GLU A 496 -38.82 -18.07 -15.39
N ALA A 497 -39.27 -16.87 -15.04
CA ALA A 497 -40.23 -16.14 -15.84
C ALA A 497 -39.59 -15.72 -17.17
N LYS A 498 -40.30 -15.90 -18.29
CA LYS A 498 -39.85 -15.37 -19.58
C LYS A 498 -39.95 -13.86 -19.57
N GLN A 499 -38.84 -13.21 -19.92
CA GLN A 499 -38.72 -11.76 -19.98
C GLN A 499 -38.71 -11.28 -21.44
N SER A 500 -39.24 -10.08 -21.65
CA SER A 500 -39.15 -9.32 -22.89
C SER A 500 -37.84 -8.51 -22.96
N SER A 501 -37.54 -7.94 -24.14
CA SER A 501 -36.35 -7.09 -24.31
C SER A 501 -36.45 -5.79 -23.54
N HIS A 502 -35.31 -5.27 -23.08
CA HIS A 502 -35.23 -3.91 -22.55
C HIS A 502 -35.24 -2.88 -23.68
N ASP A 503 -35.51 -1.63 -23.31
CA ASP A 503 -35.52 -0.49 -24.21
C ASP A 503 -34.34 0.47 -23.94
N LYS A 504 -33.91 1.20 -24.98
CA LYS A 504 -32.76 2.10 -24.93
C LYS A 504 -33.14 3.47 -24.38
N PHE A 505 -33.57 3.52 -23.12
CA PHE A 505 -33.96 4.75 -22.44
C PHE A 505 -33.04 5.05 -21.25
N TRP A 506 -32.24 6.12 -21.37
CA TRP A 506 -31.16 6.44 -20.41
C TRP A 506 -31.41 7.71 -19.62
N CYS A 507 -32.13 8.67 -20.21
CA CYS A 507 -32.31 9.99 -19.64
C CYS A 507 -33.66 10.57 -20.07
N SER A 508 -34.50 10.91 -19.11
CA SER A 508 -35.77 11.59 -19.37
C SER A 508 -35.55 12.97 -19.99
N PRO A 509 -36.32 13.32 -21.03
CA PRO A 509 -36.30 14.68 -21.56
C PRO A 509 -36.82 15.69 -20.53
N LEU A 510 -36.52 16.97 -20.73
CA LEU A 510 -37.02 18.05 -19.89
C LEU A 510 -38.12 18.80 -20.64
N PRO A 511 -39.34 18.92 -20.08
CA PRO A 511 -40.39 19.73 -20.68
C PRO A 511 -39.94 21.18 -20.87
N LYS A 512 -40.42 21.82 -21.94
CA LYS A 512 -40.08 23.21 -22.27
C LYS A 512 -40.32 24.15 -21.09
N GLY A 513 -39.30 24.96 -20.75
CA GLY A 513 -39.35 25.93 -19.64
C GLY A 513 -39.12 25.36 -18.24
N LYS A 514 -38.84 24.06 -18.10
CA LYS A 514 -38.44 23.44 -16.83
C LYS A 514 -36.92 23.25 -16.77
N SER A 515 -36.34 23.44 -15.58
CA SER A 515 -34.89 23.38 -15.34
C SER A 515 -34.51 22.49 -14.15
N TYR A 516 -34.94 21.23 -14.19
CA TYR A 516 -34.57 20.26 -13.14
C TYR A 516 -33.12 19.80 -13.29
N LYS A 517 -32.42 19.61 -12.16
CA LYS A 517 -31.10 18.97 -12.16
C LYS A 517 -31.25 17.48 -12.44
N ARG A 518 -30.49 16.96 -13.39
CA ARG A 518 -30.47 15.55 -13.79
C ARG A 518 -29.10 14.97 -13.45
N PHE A 519 -28.96 14.28 -12.33
CA PHE A 519 -27.67 13.76 -11.86
C PHE A 519 -27.28 12.47 -12.58
N VAL A 520 -26.00 12.36 -12.91
CA VAL A 520 -25.37 11.19 -13.53
C VAL A 520 -24.41 10.55 -12.55
N ASP A 521 -23.57 11.35 -11.90
CA ASP A 521 -22.74 10.93 -10.77
C ASP A 521 -23.27 11.58 -9.51
N PHE A 522 -23.79 10.76 -8.60
CA PHE A 522 -24.41 11.26 -7.40
C PHE A 522 -23.36 11.80 -6.44
N GLN A 523 -22.33 11.03 -6.09
CA GLN A 523 -21.43 11.38 -4.99
C GLN A 523 -20.64 12.67 -5.28
N ASN A 524 -20.20 12.87 -6.53
CA ASN A 524 -19.48 14.07 -6.97
C ASN A 524 -20.38 15.19 -7.53
N ASP A 525 -21.71 15.05 -7.44
CA ASP A 525 -22.67 16.06 -7.90
C ASP A 525 -22.57 16.38 -9.41
N VAL A 526 -22.23 15.40 -10.26
CA VAL A 526 -22.14 15.61 -11.72
C VAL A 526 -23.51 15.44 -12.37
N ALA A 527 -23.99 16.49 -13.03
CA ALA A 527 -25.24 16.48 -13.76
C ALA A 527 -25.05 16.39 -15.28
N VAL A 528 -26.12 16.10 -16.02
CA VAL A 528 -26.14 16.11 -17.50
C VAL A 528 -25.59 17.44 -18.05
N SER A 529 -25.98 18.56 -17.44
CA SER A 529 -25.50 19.89 -17.83
C SER A 529 -23.99 20.08 -17.69
N ASP A 530 -23.34 19.39 -16.73
CA ASP A 530 -21.89 19.48 -16.55
C ASP A 530 -21.14 18.76 -17.68
N ILE A 531 -21.67 17.63 -18.15
CA ILE A 531 -21.16 16.92 -19.33
C ILE A 531 -21.35 17.77 -20.59
N GLU A 532 -22.54 18.34 -20.79
CA GLU A 532 -22.84 19.23 -21.92
C GLU A 532 -21.91 20.45 -21.95
N ILE A 533 -21.62 21.06 -20.79
CA ILE A 533 -20.67 22.17 -20.68
C ILE A 533 -19.25 21.72 -21.03
N ALA A 534 -18.80 20.57 -20.53
CA ALA A 534 -17.47 20.05 -20.85
C ALA A 534 -17.29 19.85 -22.37
N LEU A 535 -18.29 19.26 -23.03
CA LEU A 535 -18.27 19.08 -24.48
C LEU A 535 -18.33 20.43 -25.21
N ARG A 536 -19.14 21.39 -24.74
CA ARG A 536 -19.18 22.74 -25.30
C ARG A 536 -17.84 23.47 -25.19
N GLU A 537 -17.10 23.26 -24.09
CA GLU A 537 -15.78 23.84 -23.86
C GLU A 537 -14.64 23.13 -24.63
N GLY A 538 -14.95 22.13 -25.45
CA GLY A 538 -13.96 21.51 -26.35
C GLY A 538 -13.34 20.21 -25.84
N TYR A 539 -13.74 19.71 -24.66
CA TYR A 539 -13.34 18.37 -24.23
C TYR A 539 -14.04 17.32 -25.09
N ARG A 540 -13.31 16.33 -25.60
CA ARG A 540 -13.83 15.29 -26.53
C ARG A 540 -13.57 13.87 -26.04
N SER A 541 -12.37 13.62 -25.51
CA SER A 541 -12.03 12.32 -24.90
C SER A 541 -12.83 12.11 -23.62
N ILE A 542 -13.35 10.89 -23.40
CA ILE A 542 -14.03 10.52 -22.15
C ILE A 542 -13.14 10.75 -20.92
N GLU A 543 -11.82 10.58 -21.08
CA GLU A 543 -10.84 10.81 -20.01
C GLU A 543 -10.73 12.31 -19.65
N HIS A 544 -10.94 13.21 -20.61
CA HIS A 544 -11.02 14.65 -20.35
C HIS A 544 -12.35 15.04 -19.70
N VAL A 545 -13.48 14.52 -20.21
CA VAL A 545 -14.80 14.76 -19.61
C VAL A 545 -14.79 14.29 -18.15
N LYS A 546 -14.26 13.09 -17.88
CA LYS A 546 -14.03 12.55 -16.54
C LYS A 546 -13.23 13.50 -15.66
N ARG A 547 -12.03 13.93 -16.09
CA ARG A 547 -11.16 14.81 -15.27
C ARG A 547 -11.76 16.20 -15.04
N TYR A 548 -12.42 16.76 -16.05
CA TYR A 548 -13.01 18.09 -15.97
C TYR A 548 -14.25 18.13 -15.07
N THR A 549 -15.11 17.11 -15.18
CA THR A 549 -16.38 17.04 -14.45
C THR A 549 -16.28 16.30 -13.12
N THR A 550 -15.25 15.47 -12.93
CA THR A 550 -15.09 14.46 -11.85
C THR A 550 -16.04 13.26 -11.94
N LEU A 551 -16.65 13.03 -13.10
CA LEU A 551 -17.50 11.85 -13.40
C LEU A 551 -16.76 10.53 -13.13
N GLY A 552 -17.32 9.69 -12.28
CA GLY A 552 -16.79 8.35 -11.97
C GLY A 552 -15.50 8.35 -11.15
N MET A 553 -15.18 9.45 -10.47
CA MET A 553 -13.97 9.60 -9.64
C MET A 553 -14.24 9.50 -8.13
N ALA A 554 -15.50 9.32 -7.73
CA ALA A 554 -15.89 9.19 -6.33
C ALA A 554 -15.50 7.83 -5.72
N THR A 555 -15.81 7.61 -4.43
CA THR A 555 -15.44 6.37 -3.72
C THR A 555 -16.15 5.12 -4.24
N ASP A 556 -17.26 5.29 -4.95
CA ASP A 556 -17.97 4.25 -5.68
C ASP A 556 -17.36 3.94 -7.06
N GLN A 557 -16.36 4.72 -7.50
CA GLN A 557 -15.62 4.56 -8.77
C GLN A 557 -16.53 4.50 -10.01
N GLY A 558 -17.69 5.16 -9.95
CA GLY A 558 -18.63 5.29 -11.05
C GLY A 558 -19.37 4.01 -11.45
N ARG A 559 -19.58 3.07 -10.52
CA ARG A 559 -20.33 1.83 -10.77
C ARG A 559 -21.74 2.07 -11.30
N THR A 560 -22.40 3.15 -10.87
CA THR A 560 -23.75 3.54 -11.36
C THR A 560 -23.73 4.73 -12.33
N SER A 561 -22.59 5.40 -12.53
CA SER A 561 -22.49 6.65 -13.31
C SER A 561 -21.73 6.54 -14.63
N ASN A 562 -20.72 5.67 -14.74
CA ASN A 562 -19.79 5.67 -15.89
C ASN A 562 -20.49 5.34 -17.21
N LEU A 563 -21.31 4.27 -17.26
CA LEU A 563 -21.98 3.87 -18.50
C LEU A 563 -23.05 4.89 -18.92
N ASN A 564 -23.80 5.44 -17.96
CA ASN A 564 -24.77 6.51 -18.20
C ASN A 564 -24.07 7.77 -18.73
N GLY A 565 -22.95 8.18 -18.13
CA GLY A 565 -22.16 9.30 -18.59
C GLY A 565 -21.57 9.08 -19.98
N LEU A 566 -21.11 7.86 -20.27
CA LEU A 566 -20.61 7.48 -21.58
C LEU A 566 -21.70 7.56 -22.66
N GLN A 567 -22.89 7.06 -22.37
CA GLN A 567 -24.04 7.15 -23.27
C GLN A 567 -24.45 8.60 -23.53
N LEU A 568 -24.43 9.45 -22.50
CA LEU A 568 -24.72 10.88 -22.66
C LEU A 568 -23.69 11.58 -23.55
N VAL A 569 -22.39 11.29 -23.35
CA VAL A 569 -21.34 11.81 -24.24
C VAL A 569 -21.55 11.32 -25.67
N ALA A 570 -21.84 10.04 -25.86
CA ALA A 570 -22.12 9.44 -27.16
C ALA A 570 -23.30 10.15 -27.88
N ASN A 571 -24.39 10.39 -27.15
CA ASN A 571 -25.57 11.09 -27.69
C ASN A 571 -25.25 12.53 -28.10
N VAL A 572 -24.54 13.29 -27.26
CA VAL A 572 -24.20 14.70 -27.56
C VAL A 572 -23.20 14.80 -28.73
N GLU A 573 -22.23 13.90 -28.80
CA GLU A 573 -21.23 13.84 -29.88
C GLU A 573 -21.74 13.13 -31.15
N LYS A 574 -22.96 12.57 -31.13
CA LYS A 574 -23.55 11.76 -32.21
C LYS A 574 -22.67 10.58 -32.63
N LYS A 575 -22.10 9.88 -31.65
CA LYS A 575 -21.26 8.68 -31.83
C LYS A 575 -21.94 7.46 -31.23
N ILE A 576 -21.54 6.27 -31.67
CA ILE A 576 -21.89 5.04 -30.94
C ILE A 576 -20.98 4.89 -29.71
N VAL A 577 -21.50 4.26 -28.65
CA VAL A 577 -20.79 4.10 -27.36
C VAL A 577 -19.35 3.55 -27.51
N PRO A 578 -19.08 2.52 -28.33
CA PRO A 578 -17.72 2.00 -28.50
C PRO A 578 -16.70 3.01 -29.02
N GLN A 579 -17.13 3.99 -29.82
CA GLN A 579 -16.24 5.01 -30.41
C GLN A 579 -15.81 6.09 -29.40
N VAL A 580 -16.56 6.25 -28.30
CA VAL A 580 -16.19 7.18 -27.23
C VAL A 580 -15.08 6.59 -26.35
N GLY A 581 -15.04 5.25 -26.24
CA GLY A 581 -14.12 4.49 -25.40
C GLY A 581 -14.56 4.47 -23.93
N HIS A 582 -14.16 3.43 -23.19
CA HIS A 582 -14.40 3.37 -21.73
C HIS A 582 -13.14 3.83 -20.97
N THR A 583 -13.30 4.18 -19.70
CA THR A 583 -12.15 4.52 -18.84
C THR A 583 -11.46 3.26 -18.32
N THR A 584 -10.22 3.39 -17.84
CA THR A 584 -9.45 2.25 -17.31
C THR A 584 -9.99 1.80 -15.94
N PHE A 585 -10.26 0.51 -15.78
CA PHE A 585 -10.56 -0.12 -14.49
C PHE A 585 -9.26 -0.44 -13.73
N ARG A 586 -9.20 -0.09 -12.44
CA ARG A 586 -8.00 -0.23 -11.60
C ARG A 586 -8.33 -0.95 -10.29
N PRO A 587 -7.38 -1.68 -9.69
CA PRO A 587 -7.51 -2.08 -8.30
C PRO A 587 -7.34 -0.86 -7.36
N PRO A 588 -7.96 -0.87 -6.18
CA PRO A 588 -8.84 -1.93 -5.70
C PRO A 588 -10.28 -1.78 -6.23
N PHE A 589 -11.01 -2.91 -6.37
CA PHE A 589 -12.42 -2.89 -6.77
C PHE A 589 -13.26 -2.02 -5.85
N THR A 590 -13.18 -2.19 -4.52
CA THR A 590 -13.67 -1.23 -3.52
C THR A 590 -12.52 -0.73 -2.63
N PRO A 591 -12.67 0.40 -1.92
CA PRO A 591 -11.67 0.83 -0.96
C PRO A 591 -11.35 -0.24 0.09
N ILE A 592 -10.09 -0.30 0.52
CA ILE A 592 -9.60 -1.21 1.57
C ILE A 592 -8.85 -0.40 2.63
N THR A 593 -8.86 -0.89 3.87
CA THR A 593 -8.15 -0.27 4.99
C THR A 593 -6.63 -0.39 4.79
N ILE A 594 -5.88 0.70 5.02
CA ILE A 594 -4.41 0.70 4.89
C ILE A 594 -3.77 -0.33 5.82
N GLY A 595 -4.31 -0.50 7.04
CA GLY A 595 -3.87 -1.53 7.98
C GLY A 595 -3.86 -2.94 7.37
N THR A 596 -4.85 -3.27 6.55
CA THR A 596 -4.93 -4.56 5.85
C THR A 596 -3.83 -4.73 4.81
N ILE A 597 -3.44 -3.65 4.13
CA ILE A 597 -2.29 -3.65 3.19
C ILE A 597 -0.98 -3.87 3.95
N VAL A 598 -0.78 -3.18 5.07
CA VAL A 598 0.47 -3.24 5.86
C VAL A 598 0.61 -4.56 6.63
N GLY A 599 -0.51 -5.14 7.10
CA GLY A 599 -0.51 -6.40 7.82
C GLY A 599 0.29 -6.32 9.14
N ARG A 600 1.40 -7.06 9.19
CA ARG A 600 2.29 -7.14 10.37
C ARG A 600 3.57 -6.34 10.24
N GLU A 601 3.79 -5.65 9.12
CA GLU A 601 4.98 -4.82 8.89
C GLU A 601 4.89 -3.47 9.65
N ILE A 602 4.80 -3.53 10.98
CA ILE A 602 4.60 -2.37 11.86
C ILE A 602 5.61 -2.35 13.01
N GLY A 603 5.97 -1.16 13.50
CA GLY A 603 6.87 -1.02 14.64
C GLY A 603 8.22 -1.70 14.39
N MET A 604 8.66 -2.57 15.31
CA MET A 604 9.90 -3.34 15.16
C MET A 604 9.77 -4.53 14.20
N GLU A 605 8.56 -4.89 13.77
CA GLU A 605 8.32 -5.94 12.76
C GLU A 605 8.38 -5.39 11.32
N PHE A 606 8.52 -4.07 11.13
CA PHE A 606 8.65 -3.45 9.81
C PHE A 606 9.87 -3.94 9.02
N MET A 607 10.98 -4.21 9.72
CA MET A 607 12.17 -4.83 9.14
C MET A 607 12.86 -5.72 10.18
N PRO A 608 13.59 -6.78 9.76
CA PRO A 608 14.34 -7.61 10.69
C PRO A 608 15.34 -6.79 11.51
N THR A 609 15.41 -7.07 12.81
CA THR A 609 16.42 -6.52 13.72
C THR A 609 17.51 -7.57 13.96
N ARG A 610 18.74 -7.30 13.51
CA ARG A 610 19.91 -8.18 13.70
C ARG A 610 20.68 -7.80 14.97
N LYS A 611 21.04 -8.80 15.76
CA LYS A 611 21.73 -8.68 17.05
C LYS A 611 22.98 -9.56 17.06
N THR A 612 24.10 -9.05 17.56
CA THR A 612 25.35 -9.84 17.67
C THR A 612 25.22 -10.87 18.81
N PRO A 613 26.05 -11.92 18.86
CA PRO A 613 26.05 -12.87 19.99
C PRO A 613 26.29 -12.19 21.35
N MET A 614 26.99 -11.06 21.37
CA MET A 614 27.28 -10.27 22.58
C MET A 614 26.17 -9.28 22.95
N HIS A 615 25.07 -9.22 22.20
CA HIS A 615 24.04 -8.18 22.37
C HIS A 615 23.44 -8.14 23.78
N SER A 616 23.19 -9.30 24.40
CA SER A 616 22.65 -9.36 25.76
C SER A 616 23.64 -8.82 26.81
N TRP A 617 24.94 -8.95 26.58
CA TRP A 617 25.98 -8.34 27.43
C TRP A 617 25.94 -6.83 27.29
N HIS A 618 25.81 -6.32 26.05
CA HIS A 618 25.71 -4.89 25.77
C HIS A 618 24.51 -4.27 26.49
N GLU A 619 23.33 -4.90 26.40
CA GLU A 619 22.11 -4.46 27.12
C GLU A 619 22.32 -4.41 28.64
N LYS A 620 22.94 -5.45 29.22
CA LYS A 620 23.23 -5.52 30.67
C LYS A 620 24.26 -4.49 31.14
N ASN A 621 25.13 -4.02 30.25
CA ASN A 621 26.22 -3.07 30.56
C ASN A 621 25.92 -1.66 30.03
N ASN A 622 24.64 -1.27 30.00
CA ASN A 622 24.18 0.08 29.68
C ASN A 622 24.62 0.59 28.30
N ALA A 623 24.73 -0.30 27.30
CA ALA A 623 24.92 0.13 25.93
C ALA A 623 23.69 0.89 25.42
N VAL A 624 23.92 2.04 24.81
CA VAL A 624 22.93 2.75 24.01
C VAL A 624 23.17 2.39 22.55
N PHE A 625 22.16 1.91 21.85
CA PHE A 625 22.31 1.36 20.49
C PHE A 625 22.07 2.41 19.39
N THR A 626 22.69 2.21 18.25
CA THR A 626 22.38 2.87 16.97
C THR A 626 22.07 1.83 15.90
N ASP A 627 21.28 2.23 14.91
CA ASP A 627 20.99 1.42 13.73
C ASP A 627 22.12 1.53 12.70
N ALA A 628 22.61 0.38 12.25
CA ALA A 628 23.58 0.24 11.15
C ALA A 628 22.99 -0.74 10.12
N GLY A 629 22.12 -0.23 9.24
CA GLY A 629 21.22 -1.07 8.46
C GLY A 629 20.27 -1.83 9.40
N ALA A 630 20.16 -3.14 9.24
CA ALA A 630 19.36 -3.99 10.12
C ALA A 630 20.02 -4.28 11.49
N TRP A 631 21.30 -3.95 11.68
CA TRP A 631 22.03 -4.25 12.92
C TRP A 631 21.80 -3.21 14.01
N LYS A 632 21.62 -3.68 15.25
CA LYS A 632 21.75 -2.85 16.45
C LYS A 632 23.18 -2.92 16.98
N ARG A 633 23.93 -1.83 16.84
CA ARG A 633 25.31 -1.73 17.35
C ARG A 633 25.39 -0.85 18.59
N PRO A 634 26.23 -1.18 19.58
CA PRO A 634 26.54 -0.26 20.68
C PRO A 634 27.10 1.06 20.12
N ARG A 635 26.40 2.16 20.38
CA ARG A 635 26.84 3.51 20.04
C ARG A 635 27.82 4.04 21.08
N TYR A 636 27.51 3.83 22.35
CA TYR A 636 28.33 4.11 23.52
C TYR A 636 27.78 3.34 24.74
N TYR A 637 28.55 3.26 25.81
CA TYR A 637 28.23 2.62 27.09
C TYR A 637 28.13 3.70 28.18
N LYS A 638 26.91 3.92 28.65
CA LYS A 638 26.58 5.01 29.56
C LYS A 638 27.02 4.70 31.00
N GLN A 639 27.76 5.61 31.64
CA GLN A 639 28.02 5.57 33.08
C GLN A 639 27.23 6.68 33.78
N GLY A 640 26.43 6.33 34.79
CA GLY A 640 25.58 7.28 35.50
C GLY A 640 24.64 8.04 34.56
N ASN A 641 24.75 9.38 34.56
CA ASN A 641 23.91 10.27 33.76
C ASN A 641 24.63 10.87 32.54
N GLU A 642 25.78 10.32 32.13
CA GLU A 642 26.54 10.82 30.99
C GLU A 642 25.68 10.96 29.72
N THR A 643 25.93 12.06 29.02
CA THR A 643 25.45 12.27 27.65
C THR A 643 26.29 11.47 26.66
N LEU A 644 25.79 11.34 25.42
CA LEU A 644 26.54 10.73 24.31
C LEU A 644 27.96 11.32 24.18
N PHE A 645 28.08 12.65 24.28
CA PHE A 645 29.34 13.36 24.10
C PHE A 645 30.33 13.05 25.22
N GLU A 646 29.88 13.04 26.49
CA GLU A 646 30.74 12.73 27.64
C GLU A 646 31.22 11.28 27.61
N ALA A 647 30.30 10.34 27.35
CA ALA A 647 30.63 8.93 27.27
C ALA A 647 31.57 8.61 26.11
N SER A 648 31.30 9.13 24.90
CA SER A 648 32.17 8.86 23.73
C SER A 648 33.56 9.49 23.90
N LYS A 649 33.65 10.67 24.52
CA LYS A 649 34.93 11.31 24.88
C LYS A 649 35.71 10.48 25.89
N ARG A 650 35.06 10.00 26.96
CA ARG A 650 35.68 9.12 27.97
C ARG A 650 36.18 7.83 27.34
N GLU A 651 35.34 7.17 26.55
CA GLU A 651 35.67 5.92 25.86
C GLU A 651 36.86 6.07 24.91
N ALA A 652 36.83 7.06 24.02
CA ALA A 652 37.92 7.31 23.08
C ALA A 652 39.22 7.66 23.81
N LYS A 653 39.15 8.47 24.88
CA LYS A 653 40.30 8.77 25.73
C LYS A 653 40.86 7.50 26.40
N ASN A 654 40.00 6.62 26.92
CA ASN A 654 40.44 5.37 27.55
C ASN A 654 41.18 4.48 26.55
N VAL A 655 40.75 4.41 25.29
CA VAL A 655 41.47 3.67 24.24
C VAL A 655 42.86 4.23 24.00
N ARG A 656 43.02 5.57 23.95
CA ARG A 656 44.33 6.23 23.76
C ARG A 656 45.28 6.03 24.95
N ASP A 657 44.74 6.09 26.17
CA ASP A 657 45.54 6.03 27.40
C ASP A 657 45.86 4.58 27.85
N HIS A 658 44.94 3.64 27.58
CA HIS A 658 44.96 2.29 28.13
C HIS A 658 44.65 1.23 27.06
N VAL A 659 43.46 0.65 27.11
CA VAL A 659 42.94 -0.34 26.17
C VAL A 659 41.41 -0.29 26.18
N GLY A 660 40.80 -0.48 25.03
CA GLY A 660 39.37 -0.67 24.91
C GLY A 660 39.00 -1.81 23.97
N ILE A 661 37.74 -2.24 24.06
CA ILE A 661 37.18 -3.31 23.23
C ILE A 661 35.92 -2.82 22.50
N CYS A 662 35.83 -3.10 21.20
CA CYS A 662 34.66 -2.76 20.38
C CYS A 662 34.11 -3.99 19.66
N ASP A 663 32.78 -4.10 19.60
CA ASP A 663 32.10 -5.17 18.85
C ASP A 663 32.13 -4.86 17.35
N VAL A 664 32.93 -5.63 16.62
CA VAL A 664 33.11 -5.55 15.16
C VAL A 664 32.50 -6.75 14.43
N THR A 665 31.68 -7.54 15.13
CA THR A 665 30.94 -8.69 14.55
C THR A 665 30.15 -8.32 13.32
N THR A 666 29.67 -7.08 13.22
CA THR A 666 28.81 -6.64 12.11
C THR A 666 29.56 -6.38 10.81
N LEU A 667 30.90 -6.36 10.79
CA LEU A 667 31.65 -6.23 9.53
C LEU A 667 31.31 -7.38 8.59
N GLY A 668 31.22 -7.09 7.29
CA GLY A 668 31.06 -8.14 6.29
C GLY A 668 32.30 -9.02 6.29
N LYS A 669 32.12 -10.34 6.16
CA LYS A 669 33.23 -11.30 6.10
C LYS A 669 32.95 -12.28 4.97
N ILE A 670 33.93 -12.44 4.08
CA ILE A 670 33.82 -13.29 2.89
C ILE A 670 35.07 -14.15 2.82
N ASP A 671 34.89 -15.46 2.84
CA ASP A 671 35.96 -16.40 2.51
C ASP A 671 36.05 -16.52 0.98
N ILE A 672 37.26 -16.42 0.45
CA ILE A 672 37.55 -16.46 -0.98
C ILE A 672 38.56 -17.56 -1.20
N LYS A 673 38.17 -18.61 -1.94
CA LYS A 673 38.96 -19.85 -2.09
C LYS A 673 39.06 -20.28 -3.54
N GLY A 674 40.25 -20.72 -3.93
CA GLY A 674 40.52 -21.25 -5.27
C GLY A 674 41.90 -20.86 -5.79
N PRO A 675 42.45 -21.58 -6.78
CA PRO A 675 43.78 -21.32 -7.32
C PRO A 675 43.92 -19.91 -7.92
N ASP A 676 42.84 -19.33 -8.44
CA ASP A 676 42.87 -17.99 -9.05
C ASP A 676 42.49 -16.87 -8.07
N ALA A 677 42.32 -17.16 -6.77
CA ALA A 677 41.82 -16.18 -5.79
C ALA A 677 42.71 -14.92 -5.70
N ALA A 678 44.03 -15.09 -5.79
CA ALA A 678 44.97 -13.98 -5.77
C ALA A 678 44.80 -13.06 -6.99
N GLU A 679 44.58 -13.64 -8.18
CA GLU A 679 44.34 -12.89 -9.41
C GLU A 679 42.97 -12.23 -9.39
N PHE A 680 41.93 -12.91 -8.91
CA PHE A 680 40.61 -12.32 -8.74
C PHE A 680 40.66 -11.07 -7.84
N LEU A 681 41.28 -11.18 -6.65
CA LEU A 681 41.49 -10.03 -5.77
C LEU A 681 42.30 -8.91 -6.43
N ASN A 682 43.25 -9.27 -7.29
CA ASN A 682 44.06 -8.34 -8.07
C ASN A 682 43.23 -7.57 -9.11
N ARG A 683 42.12 -8.13 -9.62
CA ARG A 683 41.18 -7.44 -10.51
C ARG A 683 40.14 -6.60 -9.74
N ILE A 684 39.71 -7.06 -8.57
CA ILE A 684 38.70 -6.41 -7.72
C ILE A 684 39.22 -5.13 -7.06
N TYR A 685 40.37 -5.22 -6.39
CA TYR A 685 40.91 -4.11 -5.62
C TYR A 685 41.80 -3.20 -6.46
N THR A 686 41.98 -1.95 -6.06
CA THR A 686 42.88 -0.98 -6.73
C THR A 686 44.37 -1.33 -6.58
N ASN A 687 44.78 -1.91 -5.46
CA ASN A 687 46.16 -2.29 -5.14
C ASN A 687 46.48 -3.75 -5.51
N ALA A 688 47.77 -4.11 -5.54
CA ALA A 688 48.23 -5.43 -5.97
C ALA A 688 48.02 -6.52 -4.90
N TRP A 689 47.74 -7.77 -5.30
CA TRP A 689 47.46 -8.89 -4.37
C TRP A 689 48.31 -10.15 -4.56
N LEU A 690 48.86 -10.36 -5.76
CA LEU A 690 49.58 -11.59 -6.14
C LEU A 690 50.74 -11.97 -5.19
N LYS A 691 51.45 -10.98 -4.64
CA LYS A 691 52.63 -11.17 -3.77
C LYS A 691 52.34 -11.01 -2.28
N LEU A 692 51.08 -10.99 -1.84
CA LEU A 692 50.77 -10.93 -0.40
C LEU A 692 51.26 -12.23 0.27
N PRO A 693 52.14 -12.17 1.29
CA PRO A 693 52.58 -13.38 1.99
C PRO A 693 51.42 -14.07 2.74
N ILE A 694 51.52 -15.38 2.93
CA ILE A 694 50.63 -16.11 3.85
C ILE A 694 50.85 -15.55 5.27
N GLY A 695 49.78 -15.44 6.06
CA GLY A 695 49.84 -14.84 7.39
C GLY A 695 49.87 -13.30 7.38
N LYS A 696 49.66 -12.68 6.22
CA LYS A 696 49.57 -11.22 6.09
C LYS A 696 48.22 -10.78 5.56
N ALA A 697 47.81 -9.63 6.07
CA ALA A 697 46.67 -8.86 5.65
C ALA A 697 47.09 -7.65 4.83
N ARG A 698 46.16 -7.11 4.05
CA ARG A 698 46.34 -5.87 3.31
C ARG A 698 45.02 -5.12 3.27
N TYR A 699 45.08 -3.82 3.50
CA TYR A 699 43.95 -2.91 3.27
C TYR A 699 43.82 -2.63 1.77
N GLY A 700 42.61 -2.64 1.24
CA GLY A 700 42.31 -2.41 -0.17
C GLY A 700 41.05 -1.58 -0.36
N VAL A 701 40.97 -0.93 -1.52
CA VAL A 701 39.82 -0.11 -1.93
C VAL A 701 39.21 -0.74 -3.17
N MET A 702 37.91 -0.92 -3.18
CA MET A 702 37.15 -1.43 -4.33
C MET A 702 36.43 -0.28 -5.02
N LEU A 703 36.47 -0.25 -6.35
CA LEU A 703 35.75 0.77 -7.12
C LEU A 703 34.60 0.13 -7.89
N ARG A 704 33.62 0.96 -8.23
CA ARG A 704 32.71 0.66 -9.33
C ARG A 704 33.40 0.94 -10.67
N GLU A 705 32.79 0.48 -11.77
CA GLU A 705 33.30 0.73 -13.13
C GLU A 705 33.41 2.23 -13.47
N ASP A 706 32.61 3.08 -12.83
CA ASP A 706 32.67 4.54 -12.98
C ASP A 706 33.86 5.20 -12.25
N GLY A 707 34.68 4.42 -11.53
CA GLY A 707 35.88 4.87 -10.82
C GLY A 707 35.63 5.43 -9.41
N ILE A 708 34.39 5.42 -8.95
CA ILE A 708 34.01 5.88 -7.61
C ILE A 708 34.23 4.76 -6.59
N VAL A 709 34.63 5.13 -5.37
CA VAL A 709 34.81 4.16 -4.29
C VAL A 709 33.48 3.49 -3.96
N MET A 710 33.46 2.17 -4.04
CA MET A 710 32.31 1.34 -3.72
C MET A 710 32.33 0.92 -2.25
N ASP A 711 33.46 0.36 -1.83
CA ASP A 711 33.72 -0.09 -0.48
C ASP A 711 35.23 -0.20 -0.25
N ASP A 712 35.62 -0.41 0.99
CA ASP A 712 36.97 -0.72 1.40
C ASP A 712 36.98 -1.87 2.41
N GLY A 713 38.19 -2.33 2.73
CA GLY A 713 38.31 -3.44 3.65
C GLY A 713 39.71 -4.00 3.75
N THR A 714 39.87 -4.97 4.65
CA THR A 714 41.13 -5.70 4.80
C THR A 714 40.93 -7.12 4.29
N THR A 715 41.90 -7.66 3.56
CA THR A 715 41.87 -9.08 3.17
C THR A 715 43.16 -9.77 3.59
N THR A 716 43.00 -10.91 4.24
CA THR A 716 44.08 -11.70 4.84
C THR A 716 44.31 -12.97 4.05
N ARG A 717 45.57 -13.25 3.70
CA ARG A 717 45.95 -14.50 3.04
C ARG A 717 46.19 -15.59 4.09
N ILE A 718 45.25 -16.52 4.21
CA ILE A 718 45.24 -17.58 5.23
C ILE A 718 46.12 -18.75 4.79
N THR A 719 45.95 -19.20 3.56
CA THR A 719 46.82 -20.19 2.89
C THR A 719 47.08 -19.74 1.45
N GLU A 720 47.77 -20.55 0.65
CA GLU A 720 48.09 -20.21 -0.74
C GLU A 720 46.85 -19.77 -1.56
N ASN A 721 45.75 -20.51 -1.41
CA ASN A 721 44.51 -20.39 -2.19
C ASN A 721 43.29 -20.04 -1.32
N HIS A 722 43.50 -19.44 -0.15
CA HIS A 722 42.43 -19.08 0.78
C HIS A 722 42.68 -17.69 1.38
N TYR A 723 41.70 -16.82 1.18
CA TYR A 723 41.68 -15.46 1.68
C TYR A 723 40.44 -15.21 2.53
N HIS A 724 40.59 -14.39 3.56
CA HIS A 724 39.51 -13.90 4.41
C HIS A 724 39.39 -12.39 4.24
N MET A 725 38.33 -11.93 3.60
CA MET A 725 38.04 -10.53 3.34
C MET A 725 37.09 -9.99 4.41
N THR A 726 37.40 -8.83 4.98
CA THR A 726 36.49 -8.01 5.76
C THR A 726 36.05 -6.79 4.96
N THR A 727 34.78 -6.42 5.07
CA THR A 727 34.17 -5.28 4.36
C THR A 727 33.41 -4.41 5.36
N THR A 728 32.95 -3.23 4.95
CA THR A 728 32.13 -2.40 5.83
C THR A 728 30.77 -3.08 6.14
N THR A 729 30.22 -2.81 7.33
CA THR A 729 28.94 -3.41 7.79
C THR A 729 27.79 -3.20 6.81
N ALA A 730 27.69 -2.00 6.23
CA ALA A 730 26.58 -1.65 5.35
C ALA A 730 26.71 -2.27 3.95
N GLN A 731 27.94 -2.54 3.49
CA GLN A 731 28.21 -3.01 2.13
C GLN A 731 28.44 -4.53 2.03
N ALA A 732 28.41 -5.27 3.14
CA ALA A 732 28.67 -6.71 3.17
C ALA A 732 27.93 -7.52 2.08
N ALA A 733 26.61 -7.30 1.92
CA ALA A 733 25.83 -7.97 0.89
C ALA A 733 26.18 -7.48 -0.52
N ASN A 734 26.36 -6.17 -0.70
CA ASN A 734 26.67 -5.56 -1.99
C ASN A 734 28.04 -6.01 -2.52
N VAL A 735 29.05 -6.09 -1.66
CA VAL A 735 30.37 -6.60 -2.03
C VAL A 735 30.27 -8.06 -2.47
N LEU A 736 29.59 -8.93 -1.70
CA LEU A 736 29.42 -10.33 -2.11
C LEU A 736 28.73 -10.44 -3.48
N SER A 737 27.63 -9.72 -3.69
CA SER A 737 26.94 -9.70 -4.98
C SER A 737 27.81 -9.15 -6.11
N HIS A 738 28.68 -8.17 -5.82
CA HIS A 738 29.64 -7.65 -6.77
C HIS A 738 30.68 -8.70 -7.16
N LEU A 739 31.26 -9.41 -6.18
CA LEU A 739 32.21 -10.50 -6.43
C LEU A 739 31.57 -11.61 -7.27
N GLU A 740 30.37 -12.06 -6.90
CA GLU A 740 29.59 -13.07 -7.61
C GLU A 740 29.25 -12.63 -9.05
N TYR A 741 28.85 -11.37 -9.25
CA TYR A 741 28.59 -10.86 -10.60
C TYR A 741 29.83 -10.98 -11.50
N TYR A 742 31.00 -10.56 -11.01
CA TYR A 742 32.22 -10.65 -11.81
C TYR A 742 32.65 -12.10 -12.04
N LEU A 743 32.46 -13.01 -11.09
CA LEU A 743 32.77 -14.43 -11.30
C LEU A 743 31.77 -15.11 -12.24
N GLN A 744 30.48 -14.82 -12.15
CA GLN A 744 29.45 -15.51 -12.95
C GLN A 744 29.33 -14.95 -14.36
N VAL A 745 29.50 -13.63 -14.54
CA VAL A 745 29.15 -12.94 -15.79
C VAL A 745 30.38 -12.45 -16.55
N VAL A 746 31.41 -11.95 -15.86
CA VAL A 746 32.53 -11.26 -16.51
C VAL A 746 33.75 -12.17 -16.65
N TRP A 747 34.06 -12.96 -15.63
CA TRP A 747 35.22 -13.85 -15.55
C TRP A 747 34.84 -15.28 -15.11
N PRO A 748 33.89 -15.95 -15.81
CA PRO A 748 33.49 -17.32 -15.49
C PRO A 748 34.61 -18.35 -15.66
N GLU A 749 35.74 -17.97 -16.27
CA GLU A 749 36.93 -18.81 -16.38
C GLU A 749 37.77 -18.91 -15.10
N LEU A 750 37.61 -17.98 -14.13
CA LEU A 750 38.40 -17.99 -12.90
C LEU A 750 37.88 -19.07 -11.94
N ASN A 751 38.78 -19.93 -11.46
CA ASN A 751 38.44 -20.94 -10.47
C ASN A 751 38.52 -20.34 -9.06
N VAL A 752 37.46 -19.63 -8.68
CA VAL A 752 37.31 -18.99 -7.37
C VAL A 752 35.89 -19.15 -6.86
N ASN A 753 35.74 -19.47 -5.59
CA ASN A 753 34.49 -19.46 -4.86
C ASN A 753 34.53 -18.37 -3.80
N VAL A 754 33.42 -17.65 -3.65
CA VAL A 754 33.22 -16.66 -2.59
C VAL A 754 32.06 -17.10 -1.70
N VAL A 755 32.24 -17.04 -0.39
CA VAL A 755 31.22 -17.45 0.58
C VAL A 755 31.15 -16.42 1.69
N SER A 756 29.95 -15.89 1.95
CA SER A 756 29.76 -15.05 3.13
C SER A 756 29.96 -15.87 4.40
N THR A 757 30.92 -15.46 5.21
CA THR A 757 31.15 -15.97 6.57
C THR A 757 30.82 -14.90 7.61
N THR A 758 30.07 -13.86 7.21
CA THR A 758 29.73 -12.69 8.05
C THR A 758 29.14 -13.09 9.40
N GLU A 759 28.15 -13.98 9.40
CA GLU A 759 27.47 -14.44 10.62
C GLU A 759 28.14 -15.65 11.28
N GLN A 760 29.12 -16.27 10.64
CA GLN A 760 29.89 -17.38 11.23
C GLN A 760 30.84 -16.91 12.32
N TRP A 761 31.31 -15.66 12.23
CA TRP A 761 32.35 -15.12 13.09
C TRP A 761 31.85 -13.93 13.92
N ALA A 762 31.90 -14.08 15.25
CA ALA A 762 31.87 -12.96 16.18
C ALA A 762 33.26 -12.33 16.24
N GLY A 763 33.31 -10.99 16.32
CA GLY A 763 34.57 -10.24 16.27
C GLY A 763 34.65 -9.15 17.34
N ALA A 764 35.81 -9.05 17.98
CA ALA A 764 36.15 -8.00 18.94
C ALA A 764 37.44 -7.29 18.53
N ALA A 765 37.39 -5.96 18.41
CA ALA A 765 38.57 -5.13 18.19
C ALA A 765 39.10 -4.65 19.54
N LEU A 766 40.29 -5.12 19.92
CA LEU A 766 41.03 -4.74 21.12
C LEU A 766 42.08 -3.70 20.73
N ALA A 767 41.93 -2.45 21.16
CA ALA A 767 42.75 -1.32 20.72
C ALA A 767 43.30 -0.51 21.89
N GLY A 768 44.52 0.02 21.74
CA GLY A 768 45.20 0.87 22.71
C GLY A 768 46.63 0.39 23.01
N PRO A 769 47.46 1.22 23.66
CA PRO A 769 48.85 0.87 23.97
C PRO A 769 48.99 -0.39 24.85
N LYS A 770 47.96 -0.74 25.64
CA LYS A 770 47.94 -1.96 26.48
C LYS A 770 47.30 -3.18 25.82
N SER A 771 46.90 -3.08 24.55
CA SER A 771 46.23 -4.18 23.84
C SER A 771 47.10 -5.44 23.70
N ARG A 772 48.42 -5.32 23.50
CA ARG A 772 49.34 -6.46 23.45
C ARG A 772 49.49 -7.16 24.79
N ASP A 773 49.56 -6.39 25.88
CA ASP A 773 49.67 -6.94 27.24
C ASP A 773 48.45 -7.81 27.58
N VAL A 774 47.25 -7.33 27.21
CA VAL A 774 46.00 -8.10 27.32
C VAL A 774 46.03 -9.34 26.43
N LEU A 775 46.46 -9.20 25.17
CA LEU A 775 46.52 -10.31 24.21
C LEU A 775 47.47 -11.43 24.69
N ALA A 776 48.63 -11.07 25.23
CA ALA A 776 49.60 -12.02 25.77
C ALA A 776 49.02 -12.87 26.91
N LYS A 777 48.15 -12.28 27.75
CA LYS A 777 47.48 -13.01 28.83
C LYS A 777 46.31 -13.87 28.35
N LEU A 778 45.61 -13.44 27.31
CA LEU A 778 44.54 -14.24 26.70
C LEU A 778 45.09 -15.47 25.96
N PHE A 779 46.30 -15.36 25.40
CA PHE A 779 46.95 -16.40 24.61
C PHE A 779 48.36 -16.69 25.14
N PRO A 780 48.51 -17.31 26.34
CA PRO A 780 49.79 -17.47 27.01
C PRO A 780 50.80 -18.34 26.24
N ASN A 781 50.32 -19.17 25.31
CA ASN A 781 51.14 -20.05 24.48
C ASN A 781 51.44 -19.48 23.08
N LEU A 782 51.04 -18.24 22.80
CA LEU A 782 51.24 -17.56 21.52
C LEU A 782 52.24 -16.42 21.67
N ASP A 783 53.27 -16.39 20.82
CA ASP A 783 54.17 -15.25 20.74
C ASP A 783 53.48 -14.07 20.03
N VAL A 784 53.17 -13.03 20.81
CA VAL A 784 52.48 -11.81 20.34
C VAL A 784 53.43 -10.61 20.22
N SER A 785 54.75 -10.85 20.21
CA SER A 785 55.77 -9.83 19.95
C SER A 785 55.59 -9.17 18.58
N ASN A 786 56.23 -8.02 18.38
CA ASN A 786 56.19 -7.33 17.09
C ASN A 786 56.81 -8.15 15.96
N GLU A 787 57.81 -8.95 16.29
CA GLU A 787 58.54 -9.81 15.37
C GLU A 787 57.68 -11.00 14.95
N ALA A 788 56.99 -11.64 15.89
CA ALA A 788 56.13 -12.80 15.63
C ALA A 788 54.77 -12.44 15.03
N LEU A 789 54.14 -11.35 15.51
CA LEU A 789 52.88 -10.82 15.00
C LEU A 789 53.05 -9.35 14.53
N PRO A 790 53.75 -9.12 13.40
CA PRO A 790 54.00 -7.79 12.86
C PRO A 790 52.72 -7.10 12.36
N PHE A 791 52.75 -5.79 12.15
CA PHE A 791 51.61 -5.02 11.62
C PHE A 791 51.02 -5.69 10.36
N MET A 792 49.68 -5.74 10.29
CA MET A 792 48.92 -6.49 9.29
C MET A 792 49.25 -8.00 9.29
N GLY A 793 49.64 -8.56 10.44
CA GLY A 793 49.90 -9.98 10.63
C GLY A 793 48.64 -10.75 11.03
N TYR A 794 48.66 -12.06 10.80
CA TYR A 794 47.58 -12.98 11.11
C TYR A 794 48.14 -14.25 11.74
N VAL A 795 47.51 -14.69 12.83
CA VAL A 795 47.79 -15.95 13.52
C VAL A 795 46.49 -16.57 14.04
N VAL A 796 46.56 -17.85 14.38
CA VAL A 796 45.51 -18.58 15.09
C VAL A 796 46.00 -18.88 16.49
N GLY A 797 45.15 -18.66 17.50
CA GLY A 797 45.46 -18.93 18.90
C GLY A 797 44.35 -19.71 19.58
N ASP A 798 44.70 -20.39 20.68
CA ASP A 798 43.74 -21.06 21.57
C ASP A 798 43.28 -20.10 22.66
N LEU A 799 42.00 -19.69 22.62
CA LEU A 799 41.34 -18.89 23.63
C LEU A 799 40.61 -19.82 24.61
N PHE A 800 41.36 -20.41 25.55
CA PHE A 800 40.82 -21.31 26.56
C PHE A 800 40.01 -22.49 25.96
N GLY A 801 40.57 -23.17 24.96
CA GLY A 801 39.91 -24.26 24.23
C GLY A 801 39.06 -23.84 23.02
N VAL A 802 38.97 -22.53 22.73
CA VAL A 802 38.27 -22.00 21.56
C VAL A 802 39.27 -21.48 20.55
N GLU A 803 39.24 -21.99 19.32
CA GLU A 803 40.08 -21.46 18.24
C GLU A 803 39.68 -20.02 17.90
N ALA A 804 40.65 -19.11 17.96
CA ALA A 804 40.50 -17.69 17.64
C ALA A 804 41.43 -17.27 16.51
N LYS A 805 40.87 -16.56 15.52
CA LYS A 805 41.62 -15.88 14.47
C LYS A 805 42.00 -14.49 14.93
N ILE A 806 43.29 -14.18 14.96
CA ILE A 806 43.80 -12.90 15.48
C ILE A 806 44.44 -12.14 14.33
N PHE A 807 43.98 -10.92 14.09
CA PHE A 807 44.48 -10.04 13.04
C PHE A 807 45.03 -8.76 13.66
N ARG A 808 46.29 -8.40 13.37
CA ARG A 808 46.86 -7.13 13.81
C ARG A 808 46.48 -5.99 12.86
N ILE A 809 45.22 -5.59 12.93
CA ILE A 809 44.58 -4.54 12.12
C ILE A 809 44.04 -3.46 13.07
N SER A 810 44.10 -2.20 12.66
CA SER A 810 43.60 -1.07 13.45
C SER A 810 42.86 -0.07 12.59
N PHE A 811 41.65 0.30 13.04
CA PHE A 811 40.92 1.45 12.52
C PHE A 811 40.99 2.67 13.46
N SER A 812 41.51 2.49 14.68
CA SER A 812 41.61 3.53 15.72
C SER A 812 42.88 4.39 15.63
N GLY A 813 43.89 3.93 14.89
CA GLY A 813 45.23 4.51 14.88
C GLY A 813 46.15 4.02 16.00
N GLU A 814 45.62 3.31 17.00
CA GLU A 814 46.44 2.65 18.02
C GLU A 814 46.93 1.28 17.55
N LEU A 815 47.87 0.70 18.31
CA LEU A 815 48.08 -0.74 18.29
C LEU A 815 46.75 -1.44 18.58
N ALA A 816 46.36 -2.37 17.71
CA ALA A 816 45.11 -3.08 17.86
C ALA A 816 45.15 -4.49 17.26
N TYR A 817 44.25 -5.32 17.77
CA TYR A 817 44.04 -6.70 17.35
C TYR A 817 42.54 -6.96 17.20
N GLU A 818 42.14 -7.48 16.05
CA GLU A 818 40.80 -8.05 15.86
C GLU A 818 40.85 -9.55 16.17
N ILE A 819 40.03 -9.98 17.11
CA ILE A 819 39.92 -11.37 17.55
C ILE A 819 38.57 -11.89 17.09
N ASN A 820 38.59 -12.91 16.24
CA ASN A 820 37.39 -13.54 15.69
C ASN A 820 37.29 -15.00 16.18
N VAL A 821 36.13 -15.34 16.74
CA VAL A 821 35.76 -16.72 17.12
C VAL A 821 34.46 -17.11 16.42
N GLN A 822 34.15 -18.40 16.38
CA GLN A 822 32.84 -18.83 15.90
C GLN A 822 31.74 -18.16 16.74
N SER A 823 30.63 -17.76 16.10
CA SER A 823 29.61 -16.90 16.72
C SER A 823 29.07 -17.42 18.05
N ASP A 824 28.94 -18.74 18.21
CA ASP A 824 28.48 -19.38 19.47
C ASP A 824 29.41 -19.10 20.66
N HIS A 825 30.68 -18.80 20.40
CA HIS A 825 31.68 -18.43 21.41
C HIS A 825 31.87 -16.92 21.56
N GLY A 826 31.10 -16.09 20.83
CA GLY A 826 31.28 -14.63 20.84
C GLY A 826 31.12 -14.00 22.22
N LEU A 827 30.07 -14.40 22.96
CA LEU A 827 29.86 -13.93 24.33
C LEU A 827 30.99 -14.37 25.28
N PHE A 828 31.41 -15.64 25.17
CA PHE A 828 32.52 -16.17 25.96
C PHE A 828 33.82 -15.39 25.71
N MET A 829 34.16 -15.16 24.44
CA MET A 829 35.31 -14.34 24.06
C MET A 829 35.23 -12.94 24.67
N TRP A 830 34.09 -12.27 24.51
CA TRP A 830 33.90 -10.91 25.01
C TRP A 830 34.07 -10.81 26.53
N GLU A 831 33.45 -11.71 27.28
CA GLU A 831 33.55 -11.76 28.74
C GLU A 831 34.97 -12.06 29.21
N LYS A 832 35.68 -12.98 28.53
CA LYS A 832 37.08 -13.30 28.86
C LYS A 832 38.03 -12.15 28.59
N ILE A 833 37.88 -11.45 27.46
CA ILE A 833 38.68 -10.25 27.17
C ILE A 833 38.43 -9.18 28.23
N MET A 834 37.16 -8.94 28.57
CA MET A 834 36.80 -7.97 29.61
C MET A 834 37.34 -8.37 30.99
N GLU A 835 37.30 -9.65 31.35
CA GLU A 835 37.82 -10.18 32.62
C GLU A 835 39.33 -9.98 32.74
N VAL A 836 40.11 -10.44 31.76
CA VAL A 836 41.57 -10.35 31.75
C VAL A 836 42.03 -8.90 31.63
N GLY A 837 41.34 -8.09 30.82
CA GLY A 837 41.69 -6.69 30.61
C GLY A 837 41.48 -5.76 31.82
N LYS A 838 40.80 -6.21 32.88
CA LYS A 838 40.50 -5.36 34.06
C LYS A 838 41.75 -4.73 34.68
N GLU A 839 42.83 -5.48 34.81
CA GLU A 839 44.08 -4.97 35.38
C GLU A 839 44.74 -3.89 34.52
N PHE A 840 44.34 -3.77 33.25
CA PHE A 840 44.82 -2.78 32.30
C PHE A 840 43.81 -1.66 32.06
N ASN A 841 42.78 -1.52 32.92
CA ASN A 841 41.71 -0.53 32.78
C ASN A 841 40.94 -0.65 31.45
N ILE A 842 40.66 -1.87 31.00
CA ILE A 842 39.86 -2.09 29.80
C ILE A 842 38.45 -1.48 29.93
N GLN A 843 37.99 -0.81 28.88
CA GLN A 843 36.60 -0.36 28.78
C GLN A 843 35.99 -0.74 27.43
N PRO A 844 34.70 -1.12 27.40
CA PRO A 844 34.00 -1.28 26.14
C PRO A 844 33.77 0.11 25.52
N TYR A 845 33.87 0.21 24.20
CA TYR A 845 33.56 1.44 23.47
C TYR A 845 32.70 1.19 22.24
N GLY A 846 31.83 2.14 21.95
CA GLY A 846 30.85 2.04 20.87
C GLY A 846 31.30 2.70 19.57
N THR A 847 30.37 2.75 18.60
CA THR A 847 30.64 3.33 17.28
C THR A 847 30.97 4.83 17.34
N GLU A 848 30.50 5.57 18.34
CA GLU A 848 30.79 7.00 18.45
C GLU A 848 32.26 7.26 18.82
N ALA A 849 32.79 6.53 19.81
CA ALA A 849 34.19 6.60 20.17
C ALA A 849 35.09 6.07 19.04
N LEU A 850 34.68 4.99 18.34
CA LEU A 850 35.36 4.50 17.14
C LEU A 850 35.43 5.59 16.05
N SER A 851 34.33 6.32 15.82
CA SER A 851 34.31 7.46 14.89
C SER A 851 35.28 8.56 15.30
N THR A 852 35.35 8.93 16.58
CA THR A 852 36.36 9.91 17.04
C THR A 852 37.77 9.45 16.71
N LEU A 853 38.12 8.21 17.07
CA LEU A 853 39.47 7.68 16.90
C LEU A 853 39.88 7.63 15.42
N ARG A 854 39.00 7.19 14.53
CA ARG A 854 39.28 7.13 13.09
C ARG A 854 39.33 8.51 12.43
N ILE A 855 38.48 9.45 12.87
CA ILE A 855 38.46 10.83 12.36
C ILE A 855 39.78 11.52 12.67
N GLU A 856 40.29 11.40 13.91
CA GLU A 856 41.60 11.95 14.30
C GLU A 856 42.75 11.47 13.40
N MET A 857 42.68 10.24 12.91
CA MET A 857 43.66 9.64 12.01
C MET A 857 43.42 9.97 10.53
N GLY A 858 42.37 10.71 10.19
CA GLY A 858 42.00 10.98 8.80
C GLY A 858 41.48 9.77 8.03
N HIS A 859 41.14 8.68 8.73
CA HIS A 859 40.56 7.49 8.11
C HIS A 859 39.15 7.78 7.62
N VAL A 860 38.85 7.34 6.41
CA VAL A 860 37.57 7.55 5.75
C VAL A 860 36.58 6.47 6.16
N ALA A 861 35.30 6.80 6.14
CA ALA A 861 34.20 5.84 6.31
C ALA A 861 33.02 6.25 5.43
N GLY A 862 31.85 5.67 5.66
CA GLY A 862 30.61 5.97 4.91
C GLY A 862 30.34 7.46 4.63
N PRO A 863 30.55 8.41 5.58
CA PRO A 863 30.33 9.83 5.32
C PRO A 863 31.27 10.44 4.26
N GLU A 864 32.47 9.91 4.11
CA GLU A 864 33.42 10.32 3.07
C GLU A 864 33.26 9.50 1.79
N LEU A 865 32.80 8.24 1.89
CA LEU A 865 32.55 7.33 0.77
C LEU A 865 31.10 7.44 0.29
N ASP A 866 30.73 8.65 -0.15
CA ASP A 866 29.34 9.07 -0.35
C ASP A 866 28.72 8.72 -1.71
N GLY A 867 29.40 7.87 -2.49
CA GLY A 867 29.01 7.51 -3.84
C GLY A 867 29.38 8.53 -4.93
N ARG A 868 30.15 9.58 -4.60
CA ARG A 868 30.67 10.59 -5.54
C ARG A 868 32.19 10.73 -5.50
N THR A 869 32.81 10.29 -4.41
CA THR A 869 34.25 10.38 -4.18
C THR A 869 35.02 9.28 -4.90
N ILE A 870 36.10 9.68 -5.57
CA ILE A 870 37.09 8.73 -6.11
C ILE A 870 38.27 8.65 -5.12
N PRO A 871 39.16 7.66 -5.22
CA PRO A 871 40.28 7.53 -4.27
C PRO A 871 41.15 8.79 -4.14
N TYR A 872 41.32 9.54 -5.25
CA TYR A 872 42.07 10.80 -5.27
C TYR A 872 41.47 11.88 -4.38
N ASP A 873 40.17 11.82 -4.08
CA ASP A 873 39.48 12.86 -3.31
C ASP A 873 39.62 12.65 -1.81
N VAL A 874 39.83 11.41 -1.40
CA VAL A 874 39.75 10.96 -0.01
C VAL A 874 41.09 10.42 0.51
N SER A 875 42.20 10.91 -0.06
CA SER A 875 43.58 10.56 0.34
C SER A 875 43.93 9.07 0.18
N LEU A 876 43.28 8.36 -0.75
CA LEU A 876 43.52 6.94 -1.03
C LEU A 876 44.30 6.70 -2.34
N GLU A 877 44.85 7.76 -2.96
CA GLU A 877 45.62 7.65 -4.20
C GLU A 877 46.84 6.72 -4.11
N GLY A 878 47.45 6.60 -2.93
CA GLY A 878 48.61 5.74 -2.69
C GLY A 878 48.31 4.24 -2.83
N LEU A 879 47.03 3.86 -2.84
CA LEU A 879 46.59 2.48 -3.03
C LEU A 879 46.31 2.14 -4.50
N ILE A 880 46.33 3.11 -5.40
CA ILE A 880 46.06 2.86 -6.81
C ILE A 880 47.30 2.27 -7.51
N SER A 881 47.16 1.06 -8.05
CA SER A 881 48.25 0.44 -8.81
C SER A 881 48.37 0.98 -10.23
N ASN A 882 49.55 1.50 -10.55
CA ASN A 882 49.91 1.85 -11.92
C ASN A 882 50.31 0.63 -12.77
N LYS A 883 50.59 -0.53 -12.15
CA LYS A 883 51.20 -1.69 -12.81
C LYS A 883 50.23 -2.77 -13.28
N LYS A 884 48.96 -2.71 -12.87
CA LYS A 884 47.92 -3.68 -13.25
C LYS A 884 46.63 -2.98 -13.63
N ASP A 885 45.75 -3.67 -14.34
CA ASP A 885 44.37 -3.21 -14.50
C ASP A 885 43.48 -3.64 -13.31
N PHE A 886 42.34 -2.98 -13.14
CA PHE A 886 41.32 -3.30 -12.13
C PHE A 886 40.01 -2.58 -12.43
N ILE A 887 38.92 -3.02 -11.81
CA ILE A 887 37.59 -2.44 -11.99
C ILE A 887 37.63 -0.94 -11.68
N GLY A 888 37.16 -0.12 -12.62
CA GLY A 888 37.09 1.34 -12.47
C GLY A 888 38.37 2.10 -12.83
N LYS A 889 39.52 1.43 -13.02
CA LYS A 889 40.78 2.11 -13.38
C LYS A 889 40.65 2.97 -14.64
N ARG A 890 39.98 2.44 -15.67
CA ARG A 890 39.73 3.15 -16.94
C ARG A 890 38.99 4.47 -16.75
N SER A 891 38.09 4.57 -15.77
CA SER A 891 37.32 5.78 -15.51
C SER A 891 38.12 6.86 -14.79
N LEU A 892 39.15 6.49 -14.02
CA LEU A 892 40.04 7.42 -13.32
C LEU A 892 40.81 8.37 -14.26
N SER A 893 40.94 8.04 -15.55
CA SER A 893 41.59 8.91 -16.55
C SER A 893 40.66 9.96 -17.17
N ARG A 894 39.37 9.99 -16.80
CA ARG A 894 38.42 10.99 -17.33
C ARG A 894 38.82 12.41 -16.89
N ALA A 895 38.61 13.39 -17.78
CA ALA A 895 38.99 14.78 -17.55
C ALA A 895 38.40 15.37 -16.23
N ALA A 896 37.16 15.02 -15.90
CA ALA A 896 36.49 15.50 -14.67
C ALA A 896 37.17 15.02 -13.37
N PHE A 897 37.85 13.87 -13.39
CA PHE A 897 38.54 13.31 -12.23
C PHE A 897 39.97 13.84 -12.08
N ASN A 898 40.53 14.37 -13.16
CA ASN A 898 41.86 14.97 -13.21
C ASN A 898 41.80 16.51 -13.18
N ASN A 899 40.62 17.11 -12.95
CA ASN A 899 40.50 18.54 -12.76
C ASN A 899 41.28 18.98 -11.50
N LYS A 900 42.17 19.96 -11.64
CA LYS A 900 42.97 20.51 -10.54
C LYS A 900 42.10 21.06 -9.40
N GLU A 901 40.93 21.57 -9.75
CA GLU A 901 39.97 22.12 -8.78
C GLU A 901 39.08 21.06 -8.13
N ARG A 902 39.29 19.76 -8.39
CA ARG A 902 38.48 18.70 -7.81
C ARG A 902 38.57 18.74 -6.28
N GLN A 903 37.49 18.34 -5.62
CA GLN A 903 37.42 18.38 -4.17
C GLN A 903 38.39 17.37 -3.55
N LYS A 904 39.02 17.76 -2.44
CA LYS A 904 39.96 16.96 -1.67
C LYS A 904 39.59 16.99 -0.20
N ILE A 905 39.79 15.87 0.47
CA ILE A 905 39.62 15.74 1.91
C ILE A 905 40.69 16.55 2.64
N VAL A 906 40.27 17.26 3.68
CA VAL A 906 41.09 18.05 4.57
C VAL A 906 40.54 17.92 5.99
N GLY A 907 41.32 18.37 6.96
CA GLY A 907 40.87 18.58 8.33
C GLY A 907 40.38 20.02 8.55
N LEU A 908 39.51 20.22 9.52
CA LEU A 908 39.06 21.53 9.97
C LEU A 908 39.14 21.61 11.49
N VAL A 909 39.63 22.74 11.99
CA VAL A 909 39.57 23.10 13.42
C VAL A 909 38.87 24.45 13.52
N PRO A 910 37.88 24.62 14.42
CA PRO A 910 37.30 25.93 14.65
C PRO A 910 38.36 26.87 15.23
N VAL A 911 38.39 28.13 14.77
CA VAL A 911 39.43 29.09 15.19
C VAL A 911 39.43 29.31 16.71
N ASP A 912 38.26 29.24 17.35
CA ASP A 912 38.10 29.35 18.80
C ASP A 912 38.48 28.07 19.59
N ARG A 913 38.76 26.97 18.88
CA ARG A 913 39.06 25.62 19.41
C ARG A 913 37.99 25.05 20.37
N LYS A 914 36.76 25.58 20.33
CA LYS A 914 35.67 25.23 21.25
C LYS A 914 34.38 24.89 20.52
N SER A 915 34.07 25.61 19.44
CA SER A 915 32.81 25.46 18.71
C SER A 915 32.75 24.14 17.94
N SER A 916 31.81 23.27 18.30
CA SER A 916 31.58 22.03 17.55
C SER A 916 30.98 22.32 16.18
N ILE A 917 31.63 21.82 15.13
CA ILE A 917 31.20 22.06 13.75
C ILE A 917 30.12 21.01 13.38
N PRO A 918 28.88 21.43 13.05
CA PRO A 918 27.84 20.48 12.64
C PRO A 918 28.23 19.73 11.37
N GLU A 919 28.04 18.41 11.35
CA GLU A 919 28.19 17.60 10.14
C GLU A 919 27.23 18.06 9.04
N GLY A 920 27.66 17.99 7.78
CA GLY A 920 26.91 18.50 6.63
C GLY A 920 26.99 20.02 6.44
N SER A 921 27.68 20.76 7.32
CA SER A 921 27.90 22.20 7.14
C SER A 921 28.56 22.51 5.80
N HIS A 922 28.14 23.60 5.17
CA HIS A 922 28.72 24.10 3.92
C HIS A 922 29.92 25.00 4.20
N LEU A 923 30.99 24.80 3.44
CA LEU A 923 32.20 25.61 3.53
C LEU A 923 32.11 26.76 2.54
N VAL A 924 32.22 27.99 3.03
CA VAL A 924 32.18 29.23 2.23
C VAL A 924 33.32 30.17 2.64
N LYS A 925 33.67 31.12 1.77
CA LYS A 925 34.67 32.16 2.08
C LYS A 925 34.11 33.29 2.93
N ASP A 926 32.86 33.66 2.68
CA ASP A 926 32.18 34.78 3.34
C ASP A 926 30.80 34.30 3.81
N LYS A 927 30.53 34.42 5.11
CA LYS A 927 29.26 34.01 5.71
C LYS A 927 28.10 34.96 5.38
N ASP A 928 28.41 36.21 5.03
CA ASP A 928 27.43 37.29 4.81
C ASP A 928 27.23 37.59 3.30
N ALA A 929 27.82 36.79 2.41
CA ALA A 929 27.69 36.95 0.96
C ALA A 929 26.24 36.87 0.48
N GLN A 930 25.93 37.63 -0.58
CA GLN A 930 24.60 37.61 -1.22
C GLN A 930 24.23 36.20 -1.67
N LEU A 931 22.98 35.79 -1.40
CA LEU A 931 22.48 34.50 -1.84
C LEU A 931 22.27 34.48 -3.36
N PRO A 932 22.67 33.39 -4.05
CA PRO A 932 23.25 32.17 -3.50
C PRO A 932 24.75 32.31 -3.15
N ASN A 933 25.11 31.96 -1.91
CA ASN A 933 26.49 31.98 -1.43
C ASN A 933 27.31 30.83 -2.05
N PRO A 934 28.43 31.10 -2.76
CA PRO A 934 29.23 30.07 -3.40
C PRO A 934 29.82 29.04 -2.42
N LYS A 935 29.40 27.78 -2.56
CA LYS A 935 29.90 26.63 -1.78
C LYS A 935 31.24 26.13 -2.31
N LEU A 936 32.22 25.99 -1.43
CA LEU A 936 33.52 25.35 -1.72
C LEU A 936 33.50 23.85 -1.45
N GLY A 937 32.72 23.41 -0.47
CA GLY A 937 32.73 22.03 -0.01
C GLY A 937 31.79 21.81 1.16
N HIS A 938 31.99 20.71 1.87
CA HIS A 938 31.17 20.36 3.02
C HIS A 938 31.95 19.59 4.07
N VAL A 939 31.48 19.68 5.31
CA VAL A 939 31.93 18.86 6.43
C VAL A 939 31.29 17.48 6.32
N SER A 940 32.10 16.43 6.27
CA SER A 940 31.64 15.04 6.16
C SER A 940 31.46 14.40 7.54
N SER A 941 32.43 14.59 8.44
CA SER A 941 32.44 14.01 9.78
C SER A 941 33.00 14.98 10.81
N SER A 942 32.50 14.93 12.04
CA SER A 942 33.01 15.77 13.14
C SER A 942 33.21 14.96 14.42
N CYS A 943 34.22 15.32 15.21
CA CYS A 943 34.46 14.75 16.53
C CYS A 943 35.02 15.78 17.51
N TRP A 944 35.11 15.40 18.77
CA TRP A 944 36.00 16.04 19.73
C TRP A 944 37.31 15.25 19.77
N SER A 945 38.40 15.85 19.31
CA SER A 945 39.73 15.22 19.42
C SER A 945 40.07 15.05 20.91
N VAL A 946 40.29 13.81 21.34
CA VAL A 946 40.66 13.49 22.72
C VAL A 946 42.15 13.70 22.96
N GLU A 947 42.97 13.62 21.92
CA GLU A 947 44.41 13.89 21.98
C GLU A 947 44.68 15.41 22.10
N ASN A 948 44.07 16.22 21.24
CA ASN A 948 44.26 17.67 21.23
C ASN A 948 43.25 18.43 22.11
N ASN A 949 42.24 17.74 22.64
CA ASN A 949 41.17 18.27 23.48
C ASN A 949 40.44 19.50 22.88
N ASN A 950 40.05 19.41 21.60
CA ASN A 950 39.29 20.43 20.87
C ASN A 950 38.42 19.79 19.75
N PRO A 951 37.45 20.51 19.16
CA PRO A 951 36.71 20.00 18.02
C PRO A 951 37.61 19.85 16.78
N PHE A 952 37.38 18.79 16.03
CA PHE A 952 38.05 18.50 14.77
C PHE A 952 37.06 17.86 13.79
N SER A 953 37.18 18.16 12.50
CA SER A 953 36.29 17.63 11.48
C SER A 953 37.02 17.27 10.20
N LEU A 954 36.51 16.29 9.47
CA LEU A 954 36.89 16.04 8.08
C LEU A 954 35.94 16.79 7.16
N ALA A 955 36.49 17.35 6.08
CA ALA A 955 35.73 18.05 5.07
C ALA A 955 36.28 17.77 3.68
N ILE A 956 35.38 17.75 2.69
CA ILE A 956 35.72 17.59 1.27
C ILE A 956 35.48 18.93 0.59
N ILE A 957 36.57 19.59 0.20
CA ILE A 957 36.55 20.98 -0.31
C ILE A 957 37.29 21.11 -1.63
N LYS A 958 36.81 22.00 -2.49
CA LYS A 958 37.40 22.35 -3.79
C LYS A 958 38.88 22.70 -3.60
N ASP A 959 39.77 21.99 -4.28
CA ASP A 959 41.24 22.21 -4.22
C ASP A 959 41.83 22.16 -2.79
N GLY A 960 41.25 21.34 -1.90
CA GLY A 960 41.51 21.41 -0.46
C GLY A 960 42.97 21.29 -0.01
N LYS A 961 43.82 20.52 -0.70
CA LYS A 961 45.24 20.41 -0.34
C LYS A 961 45.99 21.75 -0.43
N ASN A 962 45.58 22.62 -1.35
CA ASN A 962 46.16 23.96 -1.50
C ASN A 962 45.48 25.01 -0.59
N MET A 963 44.48 24.60 0.20
CA MET A 963 43.76 25.45 1.13
C MET A 963 44.25 25.34 2.57
N ILE A 964 45.23 24.48 2.87
CA ILE A 964 45.81 24.34 4.21
C ILE A 964 46.31 25.70 4.73
N GLY A 965 45.95 26.05 5.96
CA GLY A 965 46.21 27.33 6.61
C GLY A 965 45.21 28.45 6.28
N GLN A 966 44.28 28.25 5.34
CA GLN A 966 43.24 29.23 5.05
C GLN A 966 42.12 29.17 6.07
N LYS A 967 41.52 30.34 6.35
CA LYS A 967 40.31 30.46 7.15
C LYS A 967 39.07 30.50 6.26
N LEU A 968 38.04 29.75 6.66
CA LEU A 968 36.75 29.64 5.99
C LEU A 968 35.62 29.73 7.03
N TYR A 969 34.38 29.72 6.56
CA TYR A 969 33.20 29.60 7.42
C TYR A 969 32.46 28.29 7.15
N ALA A 970 32.19 27.53 8.20
CA ALA A 970 31.26 26.41 8.19
C ALA A 970 29.85 26.90 8.53
N LEU A 971 28.98 26.90 7.51
CA LEU A 971 27.59 27.33 7.62
C LEU A 971 26.64 26.13 7.75
N SER A 972 25.81 26.14 8.78
CA SER A 972 24.68 25.22 8.92
C SER A 972 23.37 26.02 8.99
N PRO A 973 22.68 26.21 7.85
CA PRO A 973 21.39 26.93 7.84
C PRO A 973 20.33 26.28 8.73
N LEU A 974 20.34 24.94 8.84
CA LEU A 974 19.41 24.18 9.67
C LEU A 974 19.62 24.41 11.16
N LYS A 975 20.85 24.70 11.58
CA LYS A 975 21.21 25.00 12.97
C LYS A 975 21.33 26.50 13.24
N ASN A 976 21.21 27.33 12.20
CA ASN A 976 21.43 28.77 12.24
C ASN A 976 22.81 29.13 12.83
N THR A 977 23.86 28.41 12.41
CA THR A 977 25.24 28.62 12.91
C THR A 977 26.21 28.92 11.77
N ALA A 978 27.14 29.84 12.04
CA ALA A 978 28.29 30.14 11.19
C ALA A 978 29.56 30.11 12.05
N ILE A 979 30.46 29.18 11.78
CA ILE A 979 31.68 28.96 12.58
C ILE A 979 32.89 29.25 11.71
N GLU A 980 33.78 30.13 12.17
CA GLU A 980 35.07 30.35 11.51
C GLU A 980 35.99 29.16 11.78
N VAL A 981 36.54 28.57 10.72
CA VAL A 981 37.35 27.35 10.75
C VAL A 981 38.66 27.57 10.02
N GLU A 982 39.72 26.94 10.50
CA GLU A 982 41.02 26.84 9.83
C GLU A 982 41.12 25.48 9.14
N VAL A 983 41.53 25.49 7.87
CA VAL A 983 41.79 24.27 7.09
C VAL A 983 43.16 23.71 7.46
N ILE A 984 43.20 22.45 7.91
CA ILE A 984 44.42 21.76 8.32
C ILE A 984 44.53 20.38 7.67
N SER A 985 45.58 19.63 8.00
CA SER A 985 45.73 18.23 7.56
C SER A 985 44.54 17.39 8.01
N SER A 986 44.11 16.46 7.15
CA SER A 986 43.10 15.45 7.52
C SER A 986 43.59 14.47 8.57
N HIS A 987 44.92 14.29 8.69
CA HIS A 987 45.55 13.50 9.74
C HIS A 987 45.93 14.43 10.88
N TYR A 988 45.11 14.47 11.94
CA TYR A 988 45.29 15.40 13.06
C TYR A 988 46.14 14.81 14.19
N VAL A 989 46.16 13.48 14.29
CA VAL A 989 46.93 12.71 15.28
C VAL A 989 47.85 11.72 14.55
N ASP A 990 49.07 11.53 15.09
CA ASP A 990 50.08 10.57 14.63
C ASP A 990 50.26 10.51 13.10
N HIS A 991 50.67 11.65 12.52
CA HIS A 991 50.83 11.80 11.07
C HIS A 991 51.77 10.75 10.44
N GLU A 992 52.77 10.30 11.19
CA GLU A 992 53.76 9.31 10.76
C GLU A 992 53.28 7.85 10.94
N GLY A 993 52.14 7.62 11.61
CA GLY A 993 51.58 6.29 11.85
C GLY A 993 52.47 5.42 12.73
N THR A 994 53.14 6.00 13.72
CA THR A 994 54.06 5.29 14.62
C THR A 994 53.33 4.42 15.63
N ARG A 995 52.16 4.85 16.13
CA ARG A 995 51.41 4.16 17.20
C ARG A 995 50.86 2.82 16.71
N VAL A 996 50.31 2.77 15.50
CA VAL A 996 49.80 1.52 14.91
C VAL A 996 50.91 0.49 14.61
N ARG A 997 52.15 0.96 14.44
CA ARG A 997 53.33 0.13 14.15
C ARG A 997 54.15 -0.24 15.38
N SER A 998 53.84 0.34 16.54
CA SER A 998 54.53 0.12 17.83
C SER A 998 54.36 -1.28 18.39
#